data_AF-A0AAN6D1D3-F1
#
_entry.id   AF-A0AAN6D1D3-F1
#
_cell.length_a   1.000
_cell.length_b   1.000
_cell.length_c   1.000
_cell.angle_alpha   90.00
_cell.angle_beta   90.00
_cell.angle_gamma   90.00
#
_symmetry.space_group_name_H-M   'P 1'
#
loop_
_entity.id
_entity.type
_entity.pdbx_description
1 polymer ?
#
loop_
_entity_poly.entity_id
_entity_poly.type
_entity_poly.pdbx_seq_one_letter_code
_entity_poly.pdbx_strand_id
1 'polypeptide(L)'
;MPSGQDSDDDAASALFPQLGNYEPSLSASSEASESTSSDLHSSIIHKIIRAGSTPGATSSRFYYSDLYDYYANNNSTEYTSDFEAYERRIQKESRIRNAISRLNQERRNRQSWSEPKLGIVNLSRVSSLETVPIDENEEVEELPIEHQTIAHIRKSDFSDINIDDDQPEMIVSNDENLDYTFRRIEPALESRKKRKSFFDYFNINRNYRIQRKLHVRHLHQIALGGTLGVGLLLSSGKAFSIAGPLGCLLGFSIAGLIVLATMLSFCEMVTLIPLCGGVSGVSSRFVDDAFGFALGVCYWLSYCIGFPTEITAASIMLSFYPSLDIPGPNTAGWITLFLVVALLINLCDIRVYGEIEYFSTLFKLLILVALLIYNCVLNAGGSAPHHERIGFRYWDSSKSDLQHHITYGPFRPTFDVKDTGTGATDGIGGAKGRFLQVLIASVVAAYGYVGTEIVLIAGGESRNPRHAIPLATRNIYWRILVFYILAVFIIGLNIYSGDPRLLRYFTWSGPSTESEKKQREQLEDTVIRLNGGGNCKTHLLQWAGFANGNQSPFVIALQSAGLCTFAAATNGFLVYFALTAASSQLYASSRTLYYLSIQAKAPKLFSICSRNGVPYMSVLFTGLFSSLAYLSVNNNTALVFERLLSVCASTGLLVWSGMCLSFIRFFYGLQLRPDIISRTEKNYPYRSPFQPYLAYFGMLGSLCLVLVGGFIPFIHGQWSTAYFLSCYGSLFVCIFCYIVYKIFRRTRVHRLDQLDLDSGRREIDRIIWEDDTHYASNFREMISKGISLLI
;
A
#
# COMPACT_ATOMS: atom_id res chain seq x y z
N MET A 1 35.31 27.84 -50.27
CA MET A 1 35.55 29.10 -51.01
C MET A 1 34.87 28.99 -52.36
N PRO A 2 34.22 30.04 -52.90
CA PRO A 2 33.85 31.31 -52.26
C PRO A 2 32.39 31.76 -52.52
N SER A 3 32.01 32.84 -51.79
CA SER A 3 31.20 34.03 -52.17
C SER A 3 29.77 33.86 -52.72
N GLY A 4 28.74 34.61 -52.30
CA GLY A 4 28.63 35.82 -51.48
C GLY A 4 27.55 36.76 -52.07
N GLN A 5 26.85 37.52 -51.21
CA GLN A 5 26.10 38.79 -51.47
C GLN A 5 24.73 38.71 -52.20
N ASP A 6 23.67 39.48 -51.92
CA ASP A 6 23.41 40.68 -51.08
C ASP A 6 21.87 40.94 -50.93
N SER A 7 21.51 41.74 -49.90
CA SER A 7 20.39 42.73 -49.77
C SER A 7 18.91 42.26 -49.78
N ASP A 8 18.12 42.43 -48.70
CA ASP A 8 17.41 43.64 -48.16
C ASP A 8 16.13 43.98 -48.99
N ASP A 9 14.93 44.29 -48.49
CA ASP A 9 14.51 44.99 -47.26
C ASP A 9 12.97 44.86 -47.01
N ASP A 10 12.53 45.39 -45.85
CA ASP A 10 11.18 45.89 -45.46
C ASP A 10 10.29 45.14 -44.41
N ALA A 11 10.49 45.56 -43.15
CA ALA A 11 9.51 46.18 -42.20
C ALA A 11 8.34 45.32 -41.61
N ALA A 12 7.96 45.33 -40.31
CA ALA A 12 8.25 46.22 -39.17
C ALA A 12 7.86 45.61 -37.79
N SER A 13 8.53 46.12 -36.74
CA SER A 13 8.11 46.39 -35.33
C SER A 13 7.81 45.21 -34.36
N ALA A 14 8.64 44.87 -33.34
CA ALA A 14 9.15 45.59 -32.13
C ALA A 14 8.24 45.37 -30.88
N LEU A 15 8.68 45.18 -29.62
CA LEU A 15 9.83 45.69 -28.85
C LEU A 15 10.16 44.80 -27.60
N PHE A 16 11.45 44.68 -27.28
CA PHE A 16 12.10 44.63 -25.95
C PHE A 16 13.22 45.69 -25.99
N PRO A 17 13.62 46.33 -24.87
CA PRO A 17 15.05 46.30 -24.46
C PRO A 17 15.25 46.53 -22.93
N GLN A 18 16.41 46.52 -22.25
CA GLN A 18 17.80 46.02 -22.32
C GLN A 18 18.53 46.49 -21.01
N LEU A 19 19.81 46.08 -20.83
CA LEU A 19 20.93 46.68 -20.05
C LEU A 19 21.11 46.18 -18.61
N GLY A 20 22.30 45.95 -18.05
CA GLY A 20 23.69 46.25 -18.44
C GLY A 20 24.50 46.69 -17.19
N ASN A 21 25.67 46.11 -16.95
CA ASN A 21 26.59 46.29 -15.80
C ASN A 21 27.02 47.75 -15.53
N TYR A 22 27.31 48.11 -14.25
CA TYR A 22 28.39 49.03 -13.82
C TYR A 22 28.54 49.07 -12.28
N GLU A 23 29.78 48.99 -11.76
CA GLU A 23 30.19 49.42 -10.39
C GLU A 23 30.33 50.95 -10.32
N PRO A 24 30.26 51.58 -9.12
CA PRO A 24 31.44 52.33 -8.65
C PRO A 24 31.67 52.44 -7.11
N SER A 25 32.85 52.99 -6.80
CA SER A 25 33.56 53.23 -5.53
C SER A 25 33.19 54.50 -4.71
N LEU A 26 33.69 54.54 -3.46
CA LEU A 26 33.52 55.53 -2.37
C LEU A 26 33.90 57.01 -2.65
N SER A 27 33.21 57.98 -2.01
CA SER A 27 33.74 58.87 -0.92
C SER A 27 32.83 60.08 -0.54
N ALA A 28 32.61 60.22 0.79
CA ALA A 28 32.42 61.40 1.66
C ALA A 28 31.42 62.57 1.39
N SER A 29 30.51 62.78 2.36
CA SER A 29 30.08 64.02 3.08
C SER A 29 28.58 63.92 3.47
N SER A 30 28.25 63.53 4.70
CA SER A 30 28.09 64.31 5.96
C SER A 30 26.66 64.85 6.19
N GLU A 31 26.09 64.37 7.30
CA GLU A 31 25.05 64.96 8.16
C GLU A 31 23.55 64.67 7.92
N ALA A 32 22.93 64.22 9.02
CA ALA A 32 21.51 64.19 9.40
C ALA A 32 20.65 62.97 9.02
N SER A 33 20.60 61.97 9.91
CA SER A 33 19.38 61.54 10.66
C SER A 33 19.49 60.13 11.28
N GLU A 34 20.39 59.96 12.26
CA GLU A 34 20.36 58.83 13.21
C GLU A 34 19.42 59.17 14.37
N SER A 35 18.13 58.89 14.24
CA SER A 35 17.21 58.85 15.41
C SER A 35 16.00 57.95 15.27
N THR A 36 15.78 57.29 14.13
CA THR A 36 14.59 56.44 13.89
C THR A 36 14.87 54.94 13.82
N SER A 37 16.15 54.54 13.93
CA SER A 37 16.60 53.14 13.80
C SER A 37 16.64 52.37 15.15
N SER A 38 17.01 53.04 16.26
CA SER A 38 17.14 52.36 17.57
C SER A 38 15.79 51.97 18.19
N ASP A 39 14.76 52.79 18.00
CA ASP A 39 13.44 52.58 18.61
C ASP A 39 12.68 51.41 17.96
N LEU A 40 12.90 51.20 16.65
CA LEU A 40 12.31 50.07 15.94
C LEU A 40 12.94 48.73 16.36
N HIS A 41 14.24 48.72 16.64
CA HIS A 41 14.96 47.53 17.10
C HIS A 41 14.58 47.15 18.54
N SER A 42 14.46 48.14 19.43
CA SER A 42 13.99 47.95 20.81
C SER A 42 12.55 47.41 20.87
N SER A 43 11.64 47.92 20.03
CA SER A 43 10.24 47.48 19.98
C SER A 43 10.05 46.03 19.50
N ILE A 44 10.89 45.57 18.56
CA ILE A 44 10.86 44.20 18.05
C ILE A 44 11.38 43.21 19.09
N ILE A 45 12.44 43.56 19.81
CA ILE A 45 13.04 42.72 20.86
C ILE A 45 12.10 42.60 22.07
N HIS A 46 11.44 43.69 22.46
CA HIS A 46 10.45 43.67 23.53
C HIS A 46 9.23 42.78 23.20
N LYS A 47 8.85 42.65 21.90
CA LYS A 47 7.81 41.71 21.44
C LYS A 47 8.26 40.25 21.45
N ILE A 48 9.54 39.98 21.15
CA ILE A 48 10.12 38.63 21.15
C ILE A 48 10.27 38.09 22.58
N ILE A 49 10.71 38.94 23.53
CA ILE A 49 10.82 38.58 24.95
C ILE A 49 9.43 38.32 25.56
N ARG A 50 8.44 39.16 25.23
CA ARG A 50 7.06 38.98 25.70
C ARG A 50 6.43 37.69 25.15
N ALA A 51 6.75 37.30 23.91
CA ALA A 51 6.31 36.04 23.34
C ALA A 51 6.93 34.82 24.04
N GLY A 52 8.19 34.90 24.47
CA GLY A 52 8.88 33.86 25.26
C GLY A 52 8.37 33.71 26.70
N SER A 53 7.73 34.74 27.25
CA SER A 53 7.17 34.73 28.61
C SER A 53 5.80 34.03 28.75
N THR A 54 5.21 33.59 27.62
CA THR A 54 3.89 32.92 27.59
C THR A 54 3.97 31.42 27.93
N PRO A 55 2.97 30.85 28.63
CA PRO A 55 2.99 29.42 28.99
C PRO A 55 2.85 28.57 27.71
N GLY A 56 3.90 27.82 27.34
CA GLY A 56 3.83 26.81 26.26
C GLY A 56 4.86 26.93 25.12
N ALA A 57 5.75 27.92 25.12
CA ALA A 57 6.77 28.07 24.08
C ALA A 57 8.05 27.26 24.38
N THR A 58 8.13 25.98 23.95
CA THR A 58 9.33 25.13 24.12
C THR A 58 10.34 25.18 22.97
N SER A 59 10.16 26.09 21.99
CA SER A 59 10.93 26.08 20.73
C SER A 59 11.99 27.19 20.59
N SER A 60 12.66 27.60 21.67
CA SER A 60 13.69 28.65 21.57
C SER A 60 14.96 28.37 22.37
N ARG A 61 15.39 27.12 22.49
CA ARG A 61 16.65 26.81 23.21
C ARG A 61 17.92 27.25 22.48
N PHE A 62 17.92 27.29 21.15
CA PHE A 62 19.10 27.66 20.36
C PHE A 62 19.21 29.17 20.11
N TYR A 63 18.09 29.88 19.93
CA TYR A 63 18.09 31.32 19.64
C TYR A 63 18.52 32.20 20.82
N TYR A 64 18.41 31.72 22.06
CA TYR A 64 18.71 32.52 23.25
C TYR A 64 20.18 32.44 23.70
N SER A 65 20.91 31.37 23.33
CA SER A 65 22.35 31.24 23.59
C SER A 65 23.15 32.29 22.82
N ASP A 66 22.84 32.44 21.53
CA ASP A 66 23.56 33.38 20.66
C ASP A 66 23.22 34.84 20.98
N LEU A 67 22.01 35.11 21.51
CA LEU A 67 21.62 36.42 22.01
C LEU A 67 22.37 36.79 23.30
N TYR A 68 22.61 35.82 24.20
CA TYR A 68 23.36 36.04 25.43
C TYR A 68 24.80 36.45 25.15
N ASP A 69 25.49 35.76 24.23
CA ASP A 69 26.87 36.10 23.84
C ASP A 69 26.96 37.50 23.18
N TYR A 70 25.91 37.95 22.52
CA TYR A 70 25.84 39.29 21.93
C TYR A 70 25.66 40.41 22.99
N TYR A 71 24.80 40.19 24.00
CA TYR A 71 24.52 41.20 25.03
C TYR A 71 25.51 41.19 26.21
N ALA A 72 26.06 40.03 26.58
CA ALA A 72 27.10 39.91 27.60
C ALA A 72 28.38 40.66 27.19
N ASN A 73 28.66 40.75 25.89
CA ASN A 73 29.78 41.53 25.36
C ASN A 73 29.53 43.05 25.31
N ASN A 74 28.27 43.52 25.44
CA ASN A 74 27.89 44.92 25.26
C ASN A 74 27.50 45.67 26.55
N ASN A 75 27.75 45.11 27.75
CA ASN A 75 27.59 45.78 29.05
C ASN A 75 26.25 46.49 29.28
N SER A 76 25.15 45.99 28.71
CA SER A 76 23.81 46.51 28.96
C SER A 76 23.22 45.89 30.25
N THR A 77 23.20 46.66 31.34
CA THR A 77 22.66 46.27 32.65
C THR A 77 21.13 46.15 32.70
N GLU A 78 20.42 46.45 31.61
CA GLU A 78 18.96 46.56 31.58
C GLU A 78 18.24 45.23 31.29
N TYR A 79 18.96 44.18 30.87
CA TYR A 79 18.38 42.89 30.44
C TYR A 79 18.72 41.68 31.35
N THR A 80 19.43 41.91 32.46
CA THR A 80 19.91 40.85 33.35
C THR A 80 18.84 40.30 34.31
N SER A 81 17.88 41.12 34.73
CA SER A 81 16.84 40.71 35.71
C SER A 81 15.80 39.74 35.14
N ASP A 82 15.34 39.96 33.91
CA ASP A 82 14.39 39.07 33.22
C ASP A 82 15.02 37.71 32.89
N PHE A 83 16.34 37.68 32.67
CA PHE A 83 17.08 36.45 32.40
C PHE A 83 17.31 35.62 33.68
N GLU A 84 17.60 36.26 34.82
CA GLU A 84 17.66 35.58 36.12
C GLU A 84 16.30 34.99 36.54
N ALA A 85 15.20 35.65 36.19
CA ALA A 85 13.84 35.13 36.41
C ALA A 85 13.57 33.88 35.54
N TYR A 86 14.09 33.85 34.30
CA TYR A 86 14.01 32.72 33.40
C TYR A 86 14.86 31.52 33.88
N GLU A 87 16.10 31.75 34.31
CA GLU A 87 16.95 30.70 34.89
C GLU A 87 16.32 30.07 36.14
N ARG A 88 15.74 30.90 37.03
CA ARG A 88 15.02 30.41 38.22
C ARG A 88 13.83 29.53 37.85
N ARG A 89 13.12 29.83 36.75
CA ARG A 89 12.05 28.97 36.21
C ARG A 89 12.59 27.65 35.65
N ILE A 90 13.68 27.66 34.89
CA ILE A 90 14.30 26.43 34.36
C ILE A 90 14.79 25.52 35.49
N GLN A 91 15.41 26.09 36.52
CA GLN A 91 15.85 25.31 37.68
C GLN A 91 14.66 24.73 38.47
N LYS A 92 13.54 25.47 38.56
CA LYS A 92 12.31 24.96 39.19
C LYS A 92 11.69 23.80 38.39
N GLU A 93 11.63 23.90 37.07
CA GLU A 93 11.13 22.83 36.20
C GLU A 93 12.03 21.59 36.21
N SER A 94 13.36 21.76 36.26
CA SER A 94 14.30 20.64 36.32
C SER A 94 14.18 19.87 37.65
N ARG A 95 13.97 20.60 38.76
CA ARG A 95 13.72 20.01 40.08
C ARG A 95 12.40 19.23 40.13
N ILE A 96 11.32 19.78 39.55
CA ILE A 96 10.02 19.09 39.46
C ILE A 96 10.14 17.82 38.59
N ARG A 97 10.84 17.90 37.46
CA ARG A 97 11.06 16.76 36.55
C ARG A 97 11.85 15.64 37.22
N ASN A 98 12.88 16.00 37.99
CA ASN A 98 13.66 15.04 38.78
C ASN A 98 12.86 14.44 39.96
N ALA A 99 11.93 15.21 40.55
CA ALA A 99 11.02 14.69 41.58
C ALA A 99 10.02 13.69 40.99
N ILE A 100 9.44 13.97 39.83
CA ILE A 100 8.51 13.08 39.12
C ILE A 100 9.22 11.80 38.66
N SER A 101 10.46 11.89 38.17
CA SER A 101 11.22 10.70 37.76
C SER A 101 11.51 9.78 38.95
N ARG A 102 11.86 10.34 40.11
CA ARG A 102 12.06 9.60 41.37
C ARG A 102 10.76 8.95 41.86
N LEU A 103 9.63 9.68 41.85
CA LEU A 103 8.32 9.14 42.22
C LEU A 103 7.89 7.99 41.31
N ASN A 104 8.15 8.09 40.00
CA ASN A 104 7.86 7.02 39.05
C ASN A 104 8.80 5.82 39.19
N GLN A 105 10.03 6.03 39.68
CA GLN A 105 10.97 4.95 39.98
C GLN A 105 10.59 4.22 41.28
N GLU A 106 10.15 4.95 42.31
CA GLU A 106 9.58 4.36 43.53
C GLU A 106 8.28 3.61 43.28
N ARG A 107 7.41 4.13 42.40
CA ARG A 107 6.16 3.47 42.00
C ARG A 107 6.42 2.14 41.26
N ARG A 108 7.48 2.08 40.45
CA ARG A 108 7.96 0.85 39.79
C ARG A 108 8.54 -0.15 40.77
N ASN A 109 9.29 0.31 41.77
CA ASN A 109 9.82 -0.56 42.83
C ASN A 109 8.71 -1.12 43.75
N ARG A 110 7.56 -0.43 43.87
CA ARG A 110 6.38 -0.95 44.59
C ARG A 110 5.52 -1.92 43.76
N GLN A 111 5.62 -1.91 42.42
CA GLN A 111 4.91 -2.85 41.54
C GLN A 111 5.62 -4.21 41.39
N SER A 112 6.86 -4.36 41.84
CA SER A 112 7.58 -5.65 41.79
C SER A 112 7.23 -6.62 42.92
N TRP A 113 6.37 -6.23 43.86
CA TRP A 113 5.81 -7.11 44.89
C TRP A 113 4.28 -7.03 44.87
N SER A 114 3.64 -8.02 44.26
CA SER A 114 2.24 -8.29 44.55
C SER A 114 1.95 -9.79 44.40
N GLU A 115 1.70 -10.44 45.54
CA GLU A 115 0.63 -11.43 45.63
C GLU A 115 -0.53 -10.82 46.42
N PRO A 116 -1.80 -11.23 46.15
CA PRO A 116 -2.97 -10.46 46.53
C PRO A 116 -3.62 -11.02 47.80
N LYS A 117 -3.94 -10.14 48.78
CA LYS A 117 -5.03 -10.40 49.73
C LYS A 117 -5.85 -9.14 49.99
N LEU A 118 -7.17 -9.33 49.90
CA LEU A 118 -8.23 -8.39 50.26
C LEU A 118 -8.03 -7.79 51.67
N GLY A 119 -8.35 -6.51 51.83
CA GLY A 119 -8.53 -5.87 53.13
C GLY A 119 -8.88 -4.39 53.04
N ILE A 120 -10.12 -4.04 53.38
CA ILE A 120 -10.61 -2.67 53.59
C ILE A 120 -9.95 -2.12 54.85
N VAL A 121 -9.18 -1.02 54.79
CA VAL A 121 -8.86 -0.18 55.98
C VAL A 121 -8.62 1.30 55.62
N ASN A 122 -9.24 2.17 56.44
CA ASN A 122 -9.15 3.63 56.55
C ASN A 122 -7.72 4.21 56.53
N LEU A 123 -7.53 5.32 55.81
CA LEU A 123 -6.40 6.24 56.03
C LEU A 123 -6.78 7.34 57.04
N SER A 124 -6.44 7.12 58.30
CA SER A 124 -6.12 8.19 59.24
C SER A 124 -4.83 7.80 59.98
N ARG A 125 -3.92 8.78 60.09
CA ARG A 125 -2.54 8.69 60.64
C ARG A 125 -1.49 8.05 59.74
N VAL A 126 -0.64 8.88 59.14
CA VAL A 126 0.81 8.88 59.42
C VAL A 126 1.30 10.33 59.35
N SER A 127 1.15 11.03 60.47
CA SER A 127 2.10 12.07 60.90
C SER A 127 3.31 11.36 61.51
N SER A 128 4.48 11.99 61.42
CA SER A 128 5.79 11.66 62.04
C SER A 128 6.75 10.81 61.23
N LEU A 129 7.83 11.46 60.77
CA LEU A 129 9.26 11.09 60.83
C LEU A 129 9.99 11.97 59.79
N GLU A 130 10.51 13.13 60.17
CA GLU A 130 11.83 13.39 60.79
C GLU A 130 12.85 13.88 59.75
N THR A 131 13.65 14.84 60.23
CA THR A 131 14.35 15.91 59.52
C THR A 131 15.76 15.50 59.07
N VAL A 132 16.23 16.08 57.96
CA VAL A 132 17.66 16.14 57.59
C VAL A 132 18.08 17.63 57.65
N PRO A 133 19.21 17.98 58.29
CA PRO A 133 19.52 19.36 58.66
C PRO A 133 19.97 20.18 57.44
N ILE A 134 19.54 21.44 57.40
CA ILE A 134 20.10 22.47 56.52
C ILE A 134 20.89 23.41 57.44
N ASP A 135 22.18 23.52 57.16
CA ASP A 135 23.10 24.42 57.84
C ASP A 135 22.79 25.88 57.44
N GLU A 136 23.00 26.77 58.40
CA GLU A 136 22.43 28.12 58.51
C GLU A 136 23.00 29.14 57.51
N ASN A 137 22.18 30.18 57.25
CA ASN A 137 22.48 31.49 56.64
C ASN A 137 21.86 31.73 55.25
N GLU A 138 20.56 32.01 55.21
CA GLU A 138 20.03 33.18 54.51
C GLU A 138 18.59 33.43 54.98
N GLU A 139 18.37 34.60 55.59
CA GLU A 139 17.08 35.07 56.07
C GLU A 139 16.11 35.28 54.90
N VAL A 140 14.93 34.67 54.96
CA VAL A 140 13.79 35.04 54.12
C VAL A 140 12.57 35.22 55.03
N GLU A 141 12.08 36.47 55.07
CA GLU A 141 10.88 36.93 55.76
C GLU A 141 9.65 36.02 55.54
N GLU A 142 8.90 35.80 56.61
CA GLU A 142 7.62 35.11 56.62
C GLU A 142 6.44 36.01 56.17
N LEU A 143 5.38 35.32 55.67
CA LEU A 143 3.92 35.54 55.84
C LEU A 143 3.13 35.71 54.51
N PRO A 144 1.83 35.32 54.45
CA PRO A 144 1.15 34.19 55.10
C PRO A 144 0.37 33.28 54.11
N ILE A 145 0.13 32.04 54.54
CA ILE A 145 -0.81 31.10 53.91
C ILE A 145 -2.23 31.43 54.39
N GLU A 146 -3.16 31.70 53.47
CA GLU A 146 -4.58 31.74 53.80
C GLU A 146 -5.31 30.55 53.15
N HIS A 147 -5.81 29.66 54.02
CA HIS A 147 -6.75 28.62 53.67
C HIS A 147 -8.11 29.26 53.33
N GLN A 148 -8.65 29.07 52.12
CA GLN A 148 -10.08 29.21 51.90
C GLN A 148 -10.70 28.03 51.14
N THR A 149 -11.81 27.62 51.73
CA THR A 149 -12.70 26.50 51.54
C THR A 149 -13.37 26.46 50.17
N ILE A 150 -13.57 25.25 49.65
CA ILE A 150 -14.37 24.95 48.46
C ILE A 150 -15.82 25.39 48.68
N ALA A 151 -16.25 26.43 47.97
CA ALA A 151 -17.65 26.84 47.86
C ALA A 151 -18.21 26.48 46.48
N HIS A 152 -19.35 25.78 46.46
CA HIS A 152 -20.15 25.52 45.27
C HIS A 152 -20.67 26.83 44.66
N ILE A 153 -20.23 27.17 43.45
CA ILE A 153 -20.78 28.29 42.68
C ILE A 153 -21.86 27.74 41.72
N ARG A 154 -23.05 28.33 41.85
CA ARG A 154 -24.27 28.01 41.09
C ARG A 154 -24.19 28.68 39.71
N LYS A 155 -24.76 28.01 38.69
CA LYS A 155 -24.62 28.30 37.25
C LYS A 155 -25.30 29.60 36.74
N SER A 156 -25.57 30.58 37.60
CA SER A 156 -26.38 31.78 37.27
C SER A 156 -25.60 33.09 37.16
N ASP A 157 -24.29 33.11 37.45
CA ASP A 157 -23.57 34.38 37.65
C ASP A 157 -22.55 34.70 36.52
N PHE A 158 -22.73 34.13 35.33
CA PHE A 158 -21.97 34.53 34.12
C PHE A 158 -22.93 35.10 33.06
N SER A 159 -23.50 36.26 33.36
CA SER A 159 -23.92 37.21 32.35
C SER A 159 -23.13 38.48 32.61
N ASP A 160 -22.45 38.98 31.57
CA ASP A 160 -21.65 40.22 31.53
C ASP A 160 -20.13 40.03 31.69
N ILE A 161 -19.51 39.31 30.75
CA ILE A 161 -18.12 39.60 30.35
C ILE A 161 -18.05 39.54 28.82
N ASN A 162 -17.93 40.71 28.18
CA ASN A 162 -17.54 40.86 26.79
C ASN A 162 -16.04 40.57 26.71
N ILE A 163 -15.67 39.44 26.10
CA ILE A 163 -14.27 39.08 25.80
C ILE A 163 -14.15 39.04 24.28
N ASP A 164 -13.23 39.84 23.74
CA ASP A 164 -12.87 39.88 22.33
C ASP A 164 -12.53 38.48 21.80
N ASP A 165 -13.26 38.08 20.76
CA ASP A 165 -13.00 36.89 19.94
C ASP A 165 -11.66 37.05 19.19
N ASP A 166 -10.58 36.40 19.65
CA ASP A 166 -9.48 35.94 18.78
C ASP A 166 -8.37 35.10 19.47
N GLN A 167 -8.71 34.10 20.31
CA GLN A 167 -7.71 33.11 20.77
C GLN A 167 -8.31 31.69 20.87
N PRO A 168 -7.73 30.67 20.20
CA PRO A 168 -8.16 29.28 20.38
C PRO A 168 -7.56 28.68 21.66
N GLU A 169 -8.38 28.50 22.69
CA GLU A 169 -7.99 27.70 23.86
C GLU A 169 -8.09 26.18 23.58
N MET A 170 -7.04 25.45 23.95
CA MET A 170 -7.02 23.98 23.94
C MET A 170 -7.75 23.43 25.18
N ILE A 171 -8.90 22.79 24.97
CA ILE A 171 -9.51 21.94 25.99
C ILE A 171 -8.85 20.56 25.91
N VAL A 172 -7.97 20.26 26.86
CA VAL A 172 -7.36 18.94 27.04
C VAL A 172 -8.35 18.03 27.76
N SER A 173 -8.90 17.02 27.08
CA SER A 173 -9.63 15.93 27.73
C SER A 173 -8.65 14.86 28.22
N ASN A 174 -8.73 14.49 29.51
CA ASN A 174 -7.83 13.56 30.22
C ASN A 174 -7.93 12.07 29.80
N ASP A 175 -8.38 11.74 28.58
CA ASP A 175 -8.45 10.35 28.11
C ASP A 175 -7.16 9.98 27.33
N GLU A 176 -6.40 9.01 27.83
CA GLU A 176 -5.15 8.47 27.25
C GLU A 176 -5.33 7.69 25.91
N ASN A 177 -6.38 7.95 25.13
CA ASN A 177 -6.68 7.27 23.87
C ASN A 177 -7.11 8.23 22.76
N LEU A 178 -6.25 9.15 22.33
CA LEU A 178 -6.49 9.90 21.10
C LEU A 178 -5.58 9.49 19.95
N ASP A 179 -6.19 8.75 19.01
CA ASP A 179 -5.69 8.60 17.65
C ASP A 179 -6.49 9.56 16.74
N TYR A 180 -5.83 10.64 16.32
CA TYR A 180 -6.46 11.78 15.67
C TYR A 180 -6.57 11.57 14.16
N THR A 181 -7.78 11.67 13.62
CA THR A 181 -8.02 11.75 12.17
C THR A 181 -9.05 12.85 11.88
N PHE A 182 -8.72 13.65 10.86
CA PHE A 182 -9.32 14.88 10.34
C PHE A 182 -10.79 15.14 10.66
N ARG A 183 -11.05 16.26 11.35
CA ARG A 183 -12.29 17.03 11.22
C ARG A 183 -11.93 18.31 10.47
N ARG A 184 -12.52 18.55 9.29
CA ARG A 184 -12.64 19.93 8.81
C ARG A 184 -13.59 20.60 9.81
N ILE A 185 -13.12 21.62 10.52
CA ILE A 185 -13.97 22.44 11.39
C ILE A 185 -14.95 23.13 10.44
N GLU A 186 -16.18 22.61 10.35
CA GLU A 186 -17.29 23.40 9.80
C GLU A 186 -17.57 24.52 10.83
N PRO A 187 -17.73 25.78 10.40
CA PRO A 187 -18.17 26.83 11.31
C PRO A 187 -19.47 26.37 11.98
N ALA A 188 -19.54 26.52 13.29
CA ALA A 188 -20.67 26.08 14.11
C ALA A 188 -21.94 26.82 13.70
N LEU A 189 -22.68 26.25 12.74
CA LEU A 189 -24.07 26.62 12.51
C LEU A 189 -24.87 26.13 13.70
N GLU A 190 -25.43 27.08 14.45
CA GLU A 190 -26.28 26.86 15.62
C GLU A 190 -27.28 25.71 15.40
N SER A 191 -27.35 24.81 16.38
CA SER A 191 -28.21 23.63 16.34
C SER A 191 -29.68 24.00 16.41
N ARG A 192 -30.32 24.17 15.25
CA ARG A 192 -31.79 24.20 15.16
C ARG A 192 -32.32 22.80 15.49
N LYS A 193 -33.10 22.65 16.57
CA LYS A 193 -33.74 21.39 17.00
C LYS A 193 -34.49 20.72 15.84
N LYS A 194 -33.87 19.75 15.15
CA LYS A 194 -34.52 18.92 14.13
C LYS A 194 -35.26 17.76 14.80
N ARG A 195 -36.50 17.52 14.35
CA ARG A 195 -37.31 16.34 14.72
C ARG A 195 -36.53 15.06 14.43
N LYS A 196 -36.49 14.16 15.41
CA LYS A 196 -35.81 12.86 15.30
C LYS A 196 -36.44 12.05 14.17
N SER A 197 -35.63 11.70 13.17
CA SER A 197 -36.02 10.85 12.05
C SER A 197 -35.75 9.38 12.39
N PHE A 198 -36.41 8.44 11.72
CA PHE A 198 -36.15 6.98 11.83
C PHE A 198 -34.65 6.63 11.65
N PHE A 199 -33.90 7.46 10.92
CA PHE A 199 -32.44 7.34 10.77
C PHE A 199 -31.63 7.58 12.05
N ASP A 200 -32.18 8.22 13.08
CA ASP A 200 -31.49 8.41 14.37
C ASP A 200 -31.42 7.12 15.19
N TYR A 201 -32.19 6.08 14.84
CA TYR A 201 -32.09 4.75 15.47
C TYR A 201 -30.79 4.02 15.07
N PHE A 202 -30.20 4.37 13.93
CA PHE A 202 -28.88 3.88 13.48
C PHE A 202 -27.69 4.65 14.08
N ASN A 203 -27.92 5.51 15.08
CA ASN A 203 -26.87 6.26 15.77
C ASN A 203 -26.14 5.38 16.80
N ILE A 204 -25.66 4.21 16.37
CA ILE A 204 -24.89 3.26 17.17
C ILE A 204 -23.47 3.82 17.36
N ASN A 205 -23.05 3.93 18.63
CA ASN A 205 -21.72 4.27 19.16
C ASN A 205 -20.61 4.48 18.11
N ARG A 206 -20.45 5.73 17.67
CA ARG A 206 -19.37 6.22 16.79
C ARG A 206 -17.99 6.34 17.48
N ASN A 207 -17.85 5.80 18.69
CA ASN A 207 -16.64 5.97 19.51
C ASN A 207 -15.52 5.01 19.13
N TYR A 208 -15.81 3.94 18.38
CA TYR A 208 -14.81 2.97 17.96
C TYR A 208 -14.26 3.33 16.58
N ARG A 209 -12.94 3.41 16.47
CA ARG A 209 -12.18 3.59 15.22
C ARG A 209 -11.28 2.38 14.97
N ILE A 210 -10.70 2.30 13.78
CA ILE A 210 -9.64 1.32 13.50
C ILE A 210 -8.48 1.55 14.49
N GLN A 211 -7.94 0.46 15.02
CA GLN A 211 -6.92 0.49 16.08
C GLN A 211 -5.56 0.07 15.56
N ARG A 212 -4.50 0.78 15.98
CA ARG A 212 -3.10 0.47 15.61
C ARG A 212 -2.53 -0.72 16.40
N LYS A 213 -2.98 -1.93 16.04
CA LYS A 213 -2.65 -3.16 16.77
C LYS A 213 -1.67 -4.08 16.02
N LEU A 214 -1.37 -3.81 14.74
CA LEU A 214 -0.51 -4.68 13.94
C LEU A 214 0.98 -4.42 14.24
N HIS A 215 1.72 -5.53 14.40
CA HIS A 215 3.17 -5.52 14.51
C HIS A 215 3.81 -5.56 13.13
N VAL A 216 5.10 -5.20 13.06
CA VAL A 216 5.91 -5.20 11.83
C VAL A 216 5.81 -6.54 11.10
N ARG A 217 5.94 -7.66 11.81
CA ARG A 217 5.81 -9.01 11.23
C ARG A 217 4.48 -9.27 10.53
N HIS A 218 3.37 -8.72 11.04
CA HIS A 218 2.06 -8.88 10.42
C HIS A 218 1.97 -8.06 9.14
N LEU A 219 2.53 -6.85 9.11
CA LEU A 219 2.56 -6.03 7.91
C LEU A 219 3.33 -6.71 6.78
N HIS A 220 4.50 -7.28 7.09
CA HIS A 220 5.30 -8.03 6.12
C HIS A 220 4.52 -9.21 5.54
N GLN A 221 3.87 -10.01 6.39
CA GLN A 221 3.15 -11.20 5.92
C GLN A 221 1.82 -10.88 5.23
N ILE A 222 1.07 -9.87 5.69
CA ILE A 222 -0.15 -9.40 4.98
C ILE A 222 0.22 -8.91 3.57
N ALA A 223 1.34 -8.18 3.46
CA ALA A 223 1.85 -7.76 2.17
C ALA A 223 2.17 -8.97 1.30
N LEU A 224 3.02 -9.89 1.79
CA LEU A 224 3.46 -11.10 1.08
C LEU A 224 2.28 -11.99 0.66
N GLY A 225 1.34 -12.25 1.57
CA GLY A 225 0.18 -13.12 1.37
C GLY A 225 -0.78 -12.64 0.30
N GLY A 226 -0.95 -11.31 0.19
CA GLY A 226 -1.84 -10.69 -0.81
C GLY A 226 -1.37 -10.82 -2.25
N THR A 227 -0.10 -11.17 -2.50
CA THR A 227 0.45 -11.27 -3.87
C THR A 227 0.88 -12.68 -4.24
N LEU A 228 1.28 -13.48 -3.24
CA LEU A 228 1.59 -14.90 -3.40
C LEU A 228 0.28 -15.65 -3.52
N GLY A 229 -0.27 -15.65 -4.74
CA GLY A 229 -1.57 -16.24 -5.05
C GLY A 229 -1.74 -16.58 -6.52
N VAL A 230 -2.99 -16.50 -6.96
CA VAL A 230 -3.45 -16.94 -8.28
C VAL A 230 -2.72 -16.24 -9.43
N GLY A 231 -2.29 -14.99 -9.27
CA GLY A 231 -1.60 -14.26 -10.33
C GLY A 231 -0.28 -14.89 -10.77
N LEU A 232 0.56 -15.33 -9.84
CA LEU A 232 1.79 -16.06 -10.17
C LEU A 232 1.51 -17.52 -10.53
N LEU A 233 0.62 -18.18 -9.79
CA LEU A 233 0.51 -19.63 -9.83
C LEU A 233 -0.48 -20.14 -10.89
N LEU A 234 -1.49 -19.36 -11.25
CA LEU A 234 -2.49 -19.73 -12.27
C LEU A 234 -2.40 -18.81 -13.50
N SER A 235 -2.41 -17.49 -13.31
CA SER A 235 -2.43 -16.54 -14.42
C SER A 235 -1.14 -16.53 -15.25
N SER A 236 -0.01 -16.96 -14.68
CA SER A 236 1.23 -17.17 -15.45
C SER A 236 1.06 -18.18 -16.58
N GLY A 237 0.14 -19.15 -16.46
CA GLY A 237 -0.22 -20.07 -17.54
C GLY A 237 -0.70 -19.35 -18.80
N LYS A 238 -1.49 -18.27 -18.63
CA LYS A 238 -1.96 -17.42 -19.74
C LYS A 238 -0.80 -16.70 -20.42
N ALA A 239 0.17 -16.23 -19.63
CA ALA A 239 1.35 -15.55 -20.14
C ALA A 239 2.27 -16.53 -20.91
N PHE A 240 2.48 -17.74 -20.39
CA PHE A 240 3.22 -18.78 -21.10
C PHE A 240 2.54 -19.20 -22.40
N SER A 241 1.21 -19.40 -22.38
CA SER A 241 0.48 -19.87 -23.57
C SER A 241 0.60 -18.93 -24.77
N ILE A 242 0.66 -17.61 -24.51
CA ILE A 242 0.79 -16.60 -25.57
C ILE A 242 2.24 -16.26 -25.89
N ALA A 243 3.07 -16.02 -24.87
CA ALA A 243 4.36 -15.37 -25.08
C ALA A 243 5.54 -16.33 -25.15
N GLY A 244 5.35 -17.58 -24.71
CA GLY A 244 6.46 -18.51 -24.53
C GLY A 244 7.30 -18.20 -23.29
N PRO A 245 8.38 -18.96 -23.04
CA PRO A 245 9.11 -18.87 -21.79
C PRO A 245 9.90 -17.56 -21.62
N LEU A 246 10.62 -17.10 -22.65
CA LEU A 246 11.35 -15.83 -22.61
C LEU A 246 10.39 -14.63 -22.65
N GLY A 247 9.34 -14.71 -23.48
CA GLY A 247 8.32 -13.65 -23.56
C GLY A 247 7.61 -13.44 -22.23
N CYS A 248 7.29 -14.53 -21.53
CA CYS A 248 6.73 -14.49 -20.17
C CYS A 248 7.73 -13.88 -19.17
N LEU A 249 9.00 -14.32 -19.18
CA LEU A 249 10.04 -13.79 -18.30
C LEU A 249 10.24 -12.28 -18.47
N LEU A 250 10.31 -11.79 -19.71
CA LEU A 250 10.41 -10.37 -20.02
C LEU A 250 9.17 -9.61 -19.56
N GLY A 251 7.96 -10.16 -19.79
CA GLY A 251 6.72 -9.55 -19.34
C GLY A 251 6.64 -9.37 -17.82
N PHE A 252 6.99 -10.43 -17.07
CA PHE A 252 7.05 -10.37 -15.60
C PHE A 252 8.13 -9.42 -15.07
N SER A 253 9.25 -9.28 -15.80
CA SER A 253 10.32 -8.34 -15.46
C SER A 253 9.91 -6.89 -15.69
N ILE A 254 9.27 -6.59 -16.83
CA ILE A 254 8.78 -5.22 -17.15
C ILE A 254 7.70 -4.80 -16.16
N ALA A 255 6.70 -5.65 -15.90
CA ALA A 255 5.66 -5.37 -14.92
C ALA A 255 6.25 -5.22 -13.51
N GLY A 256 7.22 -6.07 -13.13
CA GLY A 256 7.91 -5.98 -11.84
C GLY A 256 8.67 -4.66 -11.66
N LEU A 257 9.35 -4.16 -12.70
CA LEU A 257 10.05 -2.87 -12.65
C LEU A 257 9.08 -1.69 -12.49
N ILE A 258 7.93 -1.72 -13.17
CA ILE A 258 6.88 -0.69 -13.04
C ILE A 258 6.34 -0.68 -11.60
N VAL A 259 6.05 -1.86 -11.05
CA VAL A 259 5.55 -2.00 -9.67
C VAL A 259 6.58 -1.55 -8.65
N LEU A 260 7.84 -1.95 -8.83
CA LEU A 260 8.95 -1.51 -7.96
C LEU A 260 9.05 0.01 -7.96
N ALA A 261 8.94 0.64 -9.14
CA ALA A 261 8.95 2.08 -9.29
C ALA A 261 7.80 2.75 -8.53
N THR A 262 6.59 2.21 -8.64
CA THR A 262 5.41 2.70 -7.92
C THR A 262 5.55 2.53 -6.41
N MET A 263 5.96 1.35 -5.92
CA MET A 263 6.08 1.07 -4.49
C MET A 263 7.13 1.94 -3.81
N LEU A 264 8.29 2.13 -4.44
CA LEU A 264 9.36 2.97 -3.89
C LEU A 264 8.92 4.44 -3.77
N SER A 265 8.24 4.94 -4.81
CA SER A 265 7.67 6.30 -4.83
C SER A 265 6.59 6.45 -3.76
N PHE A 266 5.65 5.50 -3.69
CA PHE A 266 4.53 5.59 -2.75
C PHE A 266 4.99 5.40 -1.29
N CYS A 267 5.97 4.54 -1.04
CA CYS A 267 6.58 4.33 0.27
C CYS A 267 7.24 5.61 0.81
N GLU A 268 8.01 6.33 0.00
CA GLU A 268 8.63 7.60 0.44
C GLU A 268 7.59 8.63 0.89
N MET A 269 6.48 8.73 0.17
CA MET A 269 5.39 9.65 0.52
C MET A 269 4.64 9.23 1.81
N VAL A 270 4.30 7.95 1.95
CA VAL A 270 3.54 7.43 3.12
C VAL A 270 4.42 7.35 4.38
N THR A 271 5.73 7.21 4.24
CA THR A 271 6.65 7.18 5.39
C THR A 271 6.89 8.56 5.97
N LEU A 272 6.97 9.59 5.13
CA LEU A 272 7.04 10.97 5.61
C LEU A 272 5.72 11.39 6.26
N ILE A 273 4.60 11.09 5.61
CA ILE A 273 3.26 11.43 6.10
C ILE A 273 2.41 10.15 6.18
N PRO A 274 2.48 9.40 7.29
CA PRO A 274 1.66 8.21 7.52
C PRO A 274 0.17 8.58 7.67
N LEU A 275 -0.51 8.77 6.56
CA LEU A 275 -1.93 9.10 6.54
C LEU A 275 -2.77 7.83 6.68
N CYS A 276 -3.65 7.82 7.67
CA CYS A 276 -4.76 6.85 7.79
C CYS A 276 -5.85 7.06 6.71
N GLY A 277 -5.48 7.55 5.52
CA GLY A 277 -6.39 7.87 4.41
C GLY A 277 -6.22 6.98 3.19
N GLY A 278 -5.27 6.05 3.22
CA GLY A 278 -4.92 5.18 2.09
C GLY A 278 -4.59 5.96 0.82
N VAL A 279 -4.72 5.30 -0.33
CA VAL A 279 -4.44 5.87 -1.66
C VAL A 279 -5.27 7.12 -1.94
N SER A 280 -6.57 7.07 -1.61
CA SER A 280 -7.50 8.18 -1.86
C SER A 280 -7.13 9.46 -1.10
N GLY A 281 -6.70 9.33 0.15
CA GLY A 281 -6.34 10.48 0.98
C GLY A 281 -5.07 11.16 0.48
N VAL A 282 -4.07 10.36 0.10
CA VAL A 282 -2.80 10.86 -0.42
C VAL A 282 -2.99 11.56 -1.77
N SER A 283 -3.76 10.98 -2.68
CA SER A 283 -4.04 11.60 -3.99
C SER A 283 -4.92 12.84 -3.89
N SER A 284 -5.88 12.89 -2.95
CA SER A 284 -6.65 14.11 -2.68
C SER A 284 -5.76 15.25 -2.21
N ARG A 285 -4.77 14.94 -1.37
CA ARG A 285 -3.88 15.93 -0.79
C ARG A 285 -2.92 16.54 -1.83
N PHE A 286 -2.30 15.71 -2.66
CA PHE A 286 -1.25 16.16 -3.56
C PHE A 286 -1.74 16.58 -4.95
N VAL A 287 -2.91 16.12 -5.39
CA VAL A 287 -3.43 16.40 -6.72
C VAL A 287 -4.69 17.26 -6.65
N ASP A 288 -5.81 16.64 -6.31
CA ASP A 288 -7.15 17.25 -6.29
C ASP A 288 -8.09 16.28 -5.58
N ASP A 289 -9.10 16.79 -4.88
CA ASP A 289 -10.03 15.95 -4.13
C ASP A 289 -10.89 15.05 -5.03
N ALA A 290 -11.27 15.53 -6.22
CA ALA A 290 -11.94 14.71 -7.23
C ALA A 290 -11.06 13.57 -7.75
N PHE A 291 -9.76 13.83 -7.92
CA PHE A 291 -8.81 12.82 -8.36
C PHE A 291 -8.61 11.76 -7.29
N GLY A 292 -8.48 12.18 -6.02
CA GLY A 292 -8.42 11.26 -4.88
C GLY A 292 -9.68 10.42 -4.74
N PHE A 293 -10.88 10.98 -4.98
CA PHE A 293 -12.12 10.20 -5.01
C PHE A 293 -12.12 9.16 -6.14
N ALA A 294 -11.83 9.56 -7.38
CA ALA A 294 -11.82 8.65 -8.52
C ALA A 294 -10.83 7.50 -8.34
N LEU A 295 -9.59 7.80 -7.92
CA LEU A 295 -8.59 6.77 -7.61
C LEU A 295 -9.01 5.89 -6.43
N GLY A 296 -9.62 6.46 -5.40
CA GLY A 296 -10.13 5.69 -4.27
C GLY A 296 -11.22 4.69 -4.67
N VAL A 297 -12.12 5.09 -5.57
CA VAL A 297 -13.15 4.21 -6.13
C VAL A 297 -12.54 3.13 -7.01
N CYS A 298 -11.59 3.47 -7.90
CA CYS A 298 -10.88 2.47 -8.71
C CYS A 298 -10.11 1.47 -7.86
N TYR A 299 -9.46 1.96 -6.79
CA TYR A 299 -8.73 1.12 -5.86
C TYR A 299 -9.68 0.19 -5.10
N TRP A 300 -10.79 0.72 -4.57
CA TRP A 300 -11.83 -0.08 -3.94
C TRP A 300 -12.37 -1.15 -4.92
N LEU A 301 -12.68 -0.76 -6.16
CA LEU A 301 -13.19 -1.64 -7.21
C LEU A 301 -12.20 -2.77 -7.54
N SER A 302 -10.91 -2.47 -7.59
CA SER A 302 -9.84 -3.45 -7.86
C SER A 302 -9.89 -4.61 -6.86
N TYR A 303 -9.90 -4.31 -5.57
CA TYR A 303 -9.90 -5.33 -4.51
C TYR A 303 -11.28 -5.97 -4.32
N CYS A 304 -12.35 -5.19 -4.54
CA CYS A 304 -13.72 -5.66 -4.48
C CYS A 304 -14.01 -6.73 -5.55
N ILE A 305 -13.46 -6.56 -6.77
CA ILE A 305 -13.54 -7.54 -7.86
C ILE A 305 -12.44 -8.60 -7.75
N GLY A 306 -11.28 -8.26 -7.20
CA GLY A 306 -10.22 -9.21 -6.88
C GLY A 306 -10.70 -10.34 -5.98
N PHE A 307 -11.57 -10.04 -5.00
CA PHE A 307 -12.13 -11.05 -4.10
C PHE A 307 -12.88 -12.20 -4.81
N PRO A 308 -13.93 -11.97 -5.63
CA PRO A 308 -14.56 -13.04 -6.42
C PRO A 308 -13.64 -13.62 -7.49
N THR A 309 -12.62 -12.89 -7.97
CA THR A 309 -11.63 -13.41 -8.94
C THR A 309 -10.81 -14.55 -8.33
N GLU A 310 -10.29 -14.37 -7.12
CA GLU A 310 -9.52 -15.40 -6.40
C GLU A 310 -10.38 -16.62 -6.06
N ILE A 311 -11.65 -16.42 -5.70
CA ILE A 311 -12.59 -17.53 -5.43
C ILE A 311 -12.93 -18.31 -6.71
N THR A 312 -13.12 -17.59 -7.82
CA THR A 312 -13.34 -18.23 -9.12
C THR A 312 -12.11 -19.04 -9.53
N ALA A 313 -10.90 -18.53 -9.27
CA ALA A 313 -9.67 -19.28 -9.51
C ALA A 313 -9.54 -20.52 -8.61
N ALA A 314 -9.92 -20.43 -7.34
CA ALA A 314 -9.99 -21.59 -6.45
C ALA A 314 -10.95 -22.66 -7.03
N SER A 315 -12.09 -22.23 -7.61
CA SER A 315 -13.02 -23.12 -8.32
C SER A 315 -12.40 -23.74 -9.58
N ILE A 316 -11.60 -22.99 -10.35
CA ILE A 316 -10.85 -23.55 -11.50
C ILE A 316 -9.88 -24.62 -11.02
N MET A 317 -9.14 -24.37 -9.94
CA MET A 317 -8.21 -25.36 -9.38
C MET A 317 -8.94 -26.61 -8.85
N LEU A 318 -10.13 -26.47 -8.27
CA LEU A 318 -10.95 -27.63 -7.89
C LEU A 318 -11.42 -28.47 -9.08
N SER A 319 -11.56 -27.88 -10.27
CA SER A 319 -11.91 -28.61 -11.50
C SER A 319 -10.86 -29.64 -11.92
N PHE A 320 -9.67 -29.61 -11.30
CA PHE A 320 -8.66 -30.66 -11.42
C PHE A 320 -9.15 -32.02 -10.87
N TYR A 321 -10.11 -32.03 -9.92
CA TYR A 321 -10.62 -33.24 -9.29
C TYR A 321 -11.94 -33.65 -9.94
N PRO A 322 -11.97 -34.69 -10.80
CA PRO A 322 -13.17 -35.06 -11.53
C PRO A 322 -14.33 -35.46 -10.62
N SER A 323 -14.03 -35.99 -9.42
CA SER A 323 -15.04 -36.40 -8.43
C SER A 323 -15.88 -35.25 -7.87
N LEU A 324 -15.45 -34.00 -8.05
CA LEU A 324 -16.18 -32.82 -7.56
C LEU A 324 -17.22 -32.29 -8.53
N ASP A 325 -17.17 -32.69 -9.81
CA ASP A 325 -18.08 -32.26 -10.88
C ASP A 325 -18.18 -30.72 -11.00
N ILE A 326 -17.07 -30.09 -11.42
CA ILE A 326 -16.94 -28.63 -11.56
C ILE A 326 -16.49 -28.31 -13.00
N PRO A 327 -17.22 -27.45 -13.76
CA PRO A 327 -18.44 -26.75 -13.37
C PRO A 327 -19.69 -27.66 -13.40
N GLY A 328 -20.41 -27.71 -12.27
CA GLY A 328 -21.67 -28.46 -12.12
C GLY A 328 -22.51 -27.94 -10.96
N PRO A 329 -23.51 -28.71 -10.48
CA PRO A 329 -24.38 -28.31 -9.36
C PRO A 329 -23.59 -27.99 -8.07
N ASN A 330 -22.44 -28.65 -7.89
CA ASN A 330 -21.59 -28.52 -6.71
C ASN A 330 -20.76 -27.23 -6.68
N THR A 331 -20.58 -26.56 -7.83
CA THR A 331 -19.79 -25.32 -7.94
C THR A 331 -20.30 -24.24 -6.99
N ALA A 332 -21.63 -24.09 -6.88
CA ALA A 332 -22.25 -23.11 -6.00
C ALA A 332 -21.93 -23.38 -4.52
N GLY A 333 -21.90 -24.64 -4.10
CA GLY A 333 -21.56 -25.04 -2.73
C GLY A 333 -20.14 -24.66 -2.34
N TRP A 334 -19.16 -24.95 -3.21
CA TRP A 334 -17.76 -24.58 -2.98
C TRP A 334 -17.55 -23.06 -2.95
N ILE A 335 -18.15 -22.32 -3.88
CA ILE A 335 -18.10 -20.86 -3.87
C ILE A 335 -18.69 -20.31 -2.55
N THR A 336 -19.85 -20.81 -2.12
CA THR A 336 -20.48 -20.39 -0.86
C THR A 336 -19.56 -20.63 0.34
N LEU A 337 -18.94 -21.82 0.41
CA LEU A 337 -18.01 -22.18 1.48
C LEU A 337 -16.84 -21.21 1.56
N PHE A 338 -16.20 -20.95 0.43
CA PHE A 338 -15.04 -20.05 0.33
C PHE A 338 -15.37 -18.61 0.73
N LEU A 339 -16.56 -18.14 0.34
CA LEU A 339 -17.08 -16.82 0.71
C LEU A 339 -17.30 -16.68 2.21
N VAL A 340 -17.99 -17.64 2.81
CA VAL A 340 -18.31 -17.61 4.25
C VAL A 340 -17.03 -17.64 5.07
N VAL A 341 -16.06 -18.50 4.72
CA VAL A 341 -14.77 -18.58 5.43
C VAL A 341 -14.02 -17.25 5.35
N ALA A 342 -13.86 -16.66 4.16
CA ALA A 342 -13.15 -15.39 4.00
C ALA A 342 -13.85 -14.23 4.73
N LEU A 343 -15.19 -14.20 4.74
CA LEU A 343 -15.97 -13.21 5.48
C LEU A 343 -15.79 -13.35 6.99
N LEU A 344 -15.87 -14.57 7.53
CA LEU A 344 -15.70 -14.82 8.96
C LEU A 344 -14.32 -14.38 9.45
N ILE A 345 -13.26 -14.73 8.72
CA ILE A 345 -11.88 -14.31 9.04
C ILE A 345 -11.76 -12.78 9.08
N ASN A 346 -12.39 -12.07 8.16
CA ASN A 346 -12.35 -10.60 8.08
C ASN A 346 -13.22 -9.88 9.12
N LEU A 347 -14.15 -10.60 9.78
CA LEU A 347 -14.96 -10.09 10.88
C LEU A 347 -14.33 -10.31 12.25
N CYS A 348 -13.32 -11.18 12.36
CA CYS A 348 -12.53 -11.39 13.57
C CYS A 348 -11.73 -10.15 13.98
N ASP A 349 -11.28 -10.10 15.24
CA ASP A 349 -10.38 -9.04 15.72
C ASP A 349 -9.12 -8.95 14.84
N ILE A 350 -8.66 -7.72 14.59
CA ILE A 350 -7.52 -7.45 13.69
C ILE A 350 -6.23 -8.19 14.11
N ARG A 351 -6.03 -8.46 15.40
CA ARG A 351 -4.89 -9.27 15.87
C ARG A 351 -5.03 -10.72 15.41
N VAL A 352 -6.22 -11.30 15.54
CA VAL A 352 -6.48 -12.69 15.13
C VAL A 352 -6.35 -12.81 13.61
N TYR A 353 -6.91 -11.85 12.87
CA TYR A 353 -6.72 -11.76 11.42
C TYR A 353 -5.22 -11.74 11.05
N GLY A 354 -4.46 -10.86 11.71
CA GLY A 354 -3.01 -10.72 11.47
C GLY A 354 -2.22 -12.00 11.75
N GLU A 355 -2.57 -12.75 12.80
CA GLU A 355 -1.94 -14.04 13.10
C GLU A 355 -2.32 -15.12 12.06
N ILE A 356 -3.61 -15.21 11.68
CA ILE A 356 -4.06 -16.16 10.64
C ILE A 356 -3.32 -15.91 9.33
N GLU A 357 -3.26 -14.66 8.89
CA GLU A 357 -2.58 -14.29 7.65
C GLU A 357 -1.07 -14.50 7.74
N TYR A 358 -0.47 -14.27 8.92
CA TYR A 358 0.94 -14.55 9.19
C TYR A 358 1.27 -16.04 9.00
N PHE A 359 0.57 -16.94 9.68
CA PHE A 359 0.82 -18.38 9.57
C PHE A 359 0.48 -18.91 8.18
N SER A 360 -0.61 -18.40 7.59
CA SER A 360 -1.00 -18.76 6.24
C SER A 360 0.08 -18.41 5.22
N THR A 361 0.58 -17.18 5.24
CA THR A 361 1.59 -16.73 4.29
C THR A 361 2.93 -17.43 4.48
N LEU A 362 3.33 -17.66 5.74
CA LEU A 362 4.49 -18.48 6.08
C LEU A 362 4.39 -19.87 5.46
N PHE A 363 3.24 -20.53 5.60
CA PHE A 363 3.00 -21.84 5.00
C PHE A 363 3.04 -21.82 3.48
N LYS A 364 2.41 -20.82 2.83
CA LYS A 364 2.44 -20.65 1.38
C LYS A 364 3.86 -20.58 0.85
N LEU A 365 4.66 -19.76 1.52
CA LEU A 365 6.01 -19.49 1.12
C LEU A 365 6.89 -20.73 1.24
N LEU A 366 6.79 -21.47 2.34
CA LEU A 366 7.55 -22.71 2.53
C LEU A 366 7.28 -23.70 1.39
N ILE A 367 6.00 -23.87 1.03
CA ILE A 367 5.60 -24.70 -0.11
C ILE A 367 6.14 -24.13 -1.42
N LEU A 368 6.04 -22.82 -1.65
CA LEU A 368 6.54 -22.20 -2.89
C LEU A 368 8.05 -22.42 -3.04
N VAL A 369 8.85 -22.18 -2.01
CA VAL A 369 10.29 -22.40 -2.03
C VAL A 369 10.60 -23.89 -2.26
N ALA A 370 9.89 -24.79 -1.59
CA ALA A 370 10.04 -26.23 -1.80
C ALA A 370 9.72 -26.63 -3.26
N LEU A 371 8.65 -26.09 -3.84
CA LEU A 371 8.29 -26.31 -5.25
C LEU A 371 9.35 -25.76 -6.20
N LEU A 372 9.95 -24.60 -5.93
CA LEU A 372 11.02 -24.04 -6.76
C LEU A 372 12.29 -24.90 -6.71
N ILE A 373 12.72 -25.31 -5.52
CA ILE A 373 13.86 -26.23 -5.35
C ILE A 373 13.58 -27.54 -6.08
N TYR A 374 12.37 -28.08 -5.93
CA TYR A 374 11.98 -29.31 -6.60
C TYR A 374 12.01 -29.19 -8.13
N ASN A 375 11.49 -28.09 -8.69
CA ASN A 375 11.54 -27.86 -10.13
C ASN A 375 12.97 -27.69 -10.66
N CYS A 376 13.93 -27.21 -9.85
CA CYS A 376 15.34 -27.25 -10.21
C CYS A 376 15.90 -28.68 -10.27
N VAL A 377 15.55 -29.53 -9.31
CA VAL A 377 15.95 -30.95 -9.28
C VAL A 377 15.34 -31.71 -10.45
N LEU A 378 14.06 -31.44 -10.75
CA LEU A 378 13.33 -32.00 -11.89
C LEU A 378 14.00 -31.64 -13.21
N ASN A 379 14.37 -30.36 -13.40
CA ASN A 379 15.08 -29.90 -14.59
C ASN A 379 16.44 -30.59 -14.78
N ALA A 380 17.12 -30.92 -13.67
CA ALA A 380 18.41 -31.61 -13.68
C ALA A 380 18.30 -33.12 -14.01
N GLY A 381 17.08 -33.68 -14.05
CA GLY A 381 16.85 -35.12 -14.22
C GLY A 381 16.97 -35.92 -12.91
N GLY A 382 16.92 -35.26 -11.76
CA GLY A 382 17.06 -35.88 -10.44
C GLY A 382 15.78 -36.50 -9.87
N SER A 383 14.70 -36.57 -10.65
CA SER A 383 13.40 -37.09 -10.19
C SER A 383 13.19 -38.54 -10.58
N ALA A 384 12.68 -39.35 -9.65
CA ALA A 384 12.26 -40.73 -9.88
C ALA A 384 10.77 -40.80 -10.24
N PRO A 385 10.32 -41.74 -11.12
CA PRO A 385 11.13 -42.69 -11.90
C PRO A 385 11.92 -41.96 -13.01
N HIS A 386 13.18 -42.36 -13.23
CA HIS A 386 14.20 -41.67 -14.03
C HIS A 386 13.65 -40.80 -15.18
N HIS A 387 13.51 -39.49 -14.93
CA HIS A 387 13.16 -38.51 -15.95
C HIS A 387 14.43 -38.05 -16.67
N GLU A 388 14.39 -37.98 -18.00
CA GLU A 388 15.49 -37.41 -18.76
C GLU A 388 15.73 -35.95 -18.37
N ARG A 389 16.99 -35.52 -18.40
CA ARG A 389 17.33 -34.12 -18.12
C ARG A 389 16.65 -33.21 -19.15
N ILE A 390 15.76 -32.33 -18.70
CA ILE A 390 15.06 -31.35 -19.55
C ILE A 390 16.04 -30.25 -20.00
N GLY A 391 16.73 -29.62 -19.05
CA GLY A 391 17.63 -28.50 -19.32
C GLY A 391 16.91 -27.34 -20.03
N PHE A 392 17.48 -26.87 -21.15
CA PHE A 392 16.89 -25.82 -21.97
C PHE A 392 16.07 -26.37 -23.16
N ARG A 393 15.57 -27.62 -23.08
CA ARG A 393 14.83 -28.26 -24.19
C ARG A 393 13.69 -27.41 -24.72
N TYR A 394 12.86 -26.84 -23.85
CA TYR A 394 11.70 -26.04 -24.27
C TYR A 394 12.06 -24.64 -24.78
N TRP A 395 13.29 -24.18 -24.53
CA TRP A 395 13.82 -22.89 -24.99
C TRP A 395 14.51 -23.01 -26.36
N ASP A 396 14.89 -24.23 -26.77
CA ASP A 396 15.65 -24.48 -27.99
C ASP A 396 14.73 -24.83 -29.15
N SER A 397 14.63 -23.92 -30.12
CA SER A 397 13.79 -24.13 -31.31
C SER A 397 14.26 -25.27 -32.20
N SER A 398 15.54 -25.67 -32.14
CA SER A 398 16.06 -26.78 -32.96
C SER A 398 15.49 -28.15 -32.56
N LYS A 399 15.02 -28.28 -31.32
CA LYS A 399 14.44 -29.52 -30.78
C LYS A 399 12.93 -29.64 -31.03
N SER A 400 12.34 -28.70 -31.77
CA SER A 400 10.91 -28.68 -32.07
C SER A 400 10.52 -29.87 -32.95
N ASP A 401 9.33 -30.43 -32.72
CA ASP A 401 8.76 -31.49 -33.54
C ASP A 401 7.60 -30.94 -34.36
N LEU A 402 7.92 -30.51 -35.58
CA LEU A 402 6.94 -29.94 -36.51
C LEU A 402 5.97 -31.00 -37.07
N GLN A 403 6.32 -32.28 -37.06
CA GLN A 403 5.43 -33.34 -37.56
C GLN A 403 4.21 -33.51 -36.64
N HIS A 404 4.41 -33.32 -35.34
CA HIS A 404 3.35 -33.42 -34.33
C HIS A 404 2.83 -32.05 -33.84
N HIS A 405 3.09 -30.96 -34.58
CA HIS A 405 2.65 -29.59 -34.24
C HIS A 405 3.20 -29.07 -32.88
N ILE A 406 4.39 -29.52 -32.48
CA ILE A 406 5.06 -29.11 -31.23
C ILE A 406 6.19 -28.13 -31.55
N THR A 407 6.06 -26.89 -31.08
CA THR A 407 7.00 -25.80 -31.37
C THR A 407 7.69 -25.29 -30.10
N TYR A 408 8.97 -25.62 -29.95
CA TYR A 408 9.82 -25.11 -28.87
C TYR A 408 10.51 -23.81 -29.27
N GLY A 409 10.95 -23.06 -28.26
CA GLY A 409 11.66 -21.82 -28.48
C GLY A 409 11.48 -20.81 -27.36
N PRO A 410 12.26 -19.72 -27.38
CA PRO A 410 12.13 -18.65 -26.39
C PRO A 410 10.77 -17.93 -26.49
N PHE A 411 10.19 -17.86 -27.69
CA PHE A 411 8.90 -17.24 -27.97
C PHE A 411 7.98 -18.24 -28.68
N ARG A 412 6.67 -18.03 -28.56
CA ARG A 412 5.71 -18.72 -29.44
C ARG A 412 5.93 -18.27 -30.90
N PRO A 413 5.75 -19.14 -31.91
CA PRO A 413 6.05 -18.82 -33.30
C PRO A 413 5.32 -17.58 -33.82
N THR A 414 4.05 -17.45 -33.45
CA THR A 414 3.22 -16.28 -33.77
C THR A 414 2.45 -15.80 -32.54
N PHE A 415 2.03 -14.54 -32.57
CA PHE A 415 1.05 -14.00 -31.65
C PHE A 415 -0.34 -14.41 -32.14
N ASP A 416 -0.88 -15.46 -31.55
CA ASP A 416 -2.20 -16.01 -31.86
C ASP A 416 -3.08 -16.02 -30.61
N VAL A 417 -4.18 -15.28 -30.67
CA VAL A 417 -5.17 -15.19 -29.58
C VAL A 417 -6.14 -16.38 -29.60
N LYS A 418 -6.28 -17.05 -30.74
CA LYS A 418 -7.16 -18.21 -30.93
C LYS A 418 -6.46 -19.54 -30.65
N ASP A 419 -5.17 -19.52 -30.31
CA ASP A 419 -4.42 -20.74 -30.00
C ASP A 419 -5.03 -21.44 -28.79
N THR A 420 -5.78 -22.51 -29.07
CA THR A 420 -6.42 -23.38 -28.08
C THR A 420 -5.49 -24.45 -27.54
N GLY A 421 -4.27 -24.56 -28.09
CA GLY A 421 -3.28 -25.52 -27.65
C GLY A 421 -2.80 -26.42 -28.77
N THR A 422 -2.18 -25.82 -29.78
CA THR A 422 -1.29 -26.49 -30.74
C THR A 422 -0.52 -25.45 -31.53
N GLY A 423 0.71 -25.20 -31.09
CA GLY A 423 1.73 -24.62 -31.96
C GLY A 423 1.54 -23.21 -32.52
N ALA A 424 0.50 -22.41 -32.19
CA ALA A 424 0.37 -20.98 -32.54
C ALA A 424 1.01 -20.58 -33.89
N THR A 425 0.55 -21.17 -35.00
CA THR A 425 1.13 -20.98 -36.34
C THR A 425 0.41 -19.92 -37.17
N ASP A 426 -0.86 -19.61 -36.85
CA ASP A 426 -1.75 -18.87 -37.74
C ASP A 426 -1.92 -17.39 -37.33
N GLY A 427 -1.07 -16.91 -36.42
CA GLY A 427 -1.10 -15.56 -35.88
C GLY A 427 -0.10 -14.59 -36.50
N ILE A 428 0.13 -13.47 -35.81
CA ILE A 428 1.09 -12.44 -36.23
C ILE A 428 2.51 -12.92 -35.90
N GLY A 429 3.30 -13.28 -36.91
CA GLY A 429 4.70 -13.69 -36.76
C GLY A 429 5.72 -12.54 -36.64
N GLY A 430 6.99 -12.92 -36.56
CA GLY A 430 8.13 -12.00 -36.64
C GLY A 430 8.33 -11.10 -35.41
N ALA A 431 9.10 -10.02 -35.58
CA ALA A 431 9.42 -9.08 -34.49
C ALA A 431 8.16 -8.42 -33.92
N LYS A 432 7.18 -8.11 -34.78
CA LYS A 432 5.88 -7.55 -34.38
C LYS A 432 5.12 -8.49 -33.45
N GLY A 433 5.04 -9.78 -33.81
CA GLY A 433 4.42 -10.81 -32.97
C GLY A 433 5.09 -10.92 -31.60
N ARG A 434 6.43 -10.99 -31.58
CA ARG A 434 7.21 -11.07 -30.33
C ARG A 434 7.01 -9.86 -29.41
N PHE A 435 6.92 -8.66 -29.98
CA PHE A 435 6.61 -7.45 -29.21
C PHE A 435 5.22 -7.52 -28.57
N LEU A 436 4.19 -7.91 -29.34
CA LEU A 436 2.81 -8.05 -28.87
C LEU A 436 2.70 -9.12 -27.77
N GLN A 437 3.42 -10.23 -27.92
CA GLN A 437 3.53 -11.31 -26.92
C GLN A 437 4.06 -10.80 -25.59
N VAL A 438 5.20 -10.07 -25.57
CA VAL A 438 5.79 -9.51 -24.34
C VAL A 438 4.86 -8.49 -23.70
N LEU A 439 4.19 -7.66 -24.53
CA LEU A 439 3.29 -6.63 -24.04
C LEU A 439 2.07 -7.23 -23.32
N ILE A 440 1.45 -8.26 -23.89
CA ILE A 440 0.34 -8.97 -23.23
C ILE A 440 0.83 -9.75 -21.99
N ALA A 441 2.00 -10.39 -22.07
CA ALA A 441 2.58 -11.03 -20.90
C ALA A 441 2.80 -10.03 -19.74
N SER A 442 3.20 -8.79 -20.06
CA SER A 442 3.35 -7.71 -19.06
C SER A 442 2.02 -7.34 -18.41
N VAL A 443 0.93 -7.29 -19.17
CA VAL A 443 -0.42 -6.99 -18.67
C VAL A 443 -0.94 -8.11 -17.77
N VAL A 444 -0.75 -9.37 -18.18
CA VAL A 444 -1.10 -10.54 -17.35
C VAL A 444 -0.27 -10.57 -16.07
N ALA A 445 1.03 -10.28 -16.16
CA ALA A 445 1.93 -10.23 -15.01
C ALA A 445 1.57 -9.10 -14.04
N ALA A 446 1.09 -7.95 -14.55
CA ALA A 446 0.66 -6.83 -13.71
C ALA A 446 -0.41 -7.25 -12.70
N TYR A 447 -1.38 -8.10 -13.08
CA TYR A 447 -2.35 -8.66 -12.13
C TYR A 447 -1.66 -9.38 -10.97
N GLY A 448 -0.63 -10.19 -11.25
CA GLY A 448 0.07 -10.94 -10.22
C GLY A 448 0.81 -10.07 -9.21
N TYR A 449 1.05 -8.81 -9.51
CA TYR A 449 1.65 -7.84 -8.60
C TYR A 449 0.64 -6.94 -7.88
N VAL A 450 -0.64 -6.97 -8.26
CA VAL A 450 -1.70 -6.31 -7.49
C VAL A 450 -1.73 -6.92 -6.09
N GLY A 451 -1.77 -6.06 -5.07
CA GLY A 451 -1.65 -6.48 -3.66
C GLY A 451 -0.32 -6.10 -3.03
N THR A 452 0.68 -5.69 -3.83
CA THR A 452 1.98 -5.20 -3.33
C THR A 452 1.82 -3.97 -2.42
N GLU A 453 0.82 -3.13 -2.68
CA GLU A 453 0.53 -1.89 -1.95
C GLU A 453 -0.28 -2.09 -0.65
N ILE A 454 -0.82 -3.28 -0.37
CA ILE A 454 -1.62 -3.53 0.84
C ILE A 454 -0.83 -3.19 2.10
N VAL A 455 0.50 -3.38 2.07
CA VAL A 455 1.43 -3.03 3.15
C VAL A 455 1.31 -1.56 3.59
N LEU A 456 1.01 -0.66 2.65
CA LEU A 456 0.93 0.78 2.90
C LEU A 456 -0.42 1.15 3.52
N ILE A 457 -1.44 0.33 3.32
CA ILE A 457 -2.75 0.45 3.97
C ILE A 457 -2.72 -0.13 5.38
N ALA A 458 -2.16 -1.33 5.52
CA ALA A 458 -1.88 -1.94 6.81
C ALA A 458 -0.92 -1.09 7.66
N GLY A 459 -0.08 -0.28 7.01
CA GLY A 459 0.70 0.81 7.61
C GLY A 459 -0.11 1.71 8.55
N GLY A 460 -1.34 2.07 8.17
CA GLY A 460 -2.24 2.87 9.00
C GLY A 460 -2.74 2.16 10.26
N GLU A 461 -2.64 0.84 10.32
CA GLU A 461 -3.01 0.00 11.47
C GLU A 461 -1.78 -0.50 12.26
N SER A 462 -0.58 -0.06 11.87
CA SER A 462 0.68 -0.45 12.51
C SER A 462 1.02 0.44 13.70
N ARG A 463 1.74 -0.13 14.68
CA ARG A 463 2.23 0.64 15.83
C ARG A 463 3.18 1.75 15.39
N ASN A 464 4.34 1.44 14.81
CA ASN A 464 5.32 2.42 14.32
C ASN A 464 5.41 2.38 12.76
N PRO A 465 4.59 3.16 12.03
CA PRO A 465 4.56 3.13 10.58
C PRO A 465 5.84 3.63 9.91
N ARG A 466 6.54 4.59 10.53
CA ARG A 466 7.76 5.19 9.96
C ARG A 466 8.91 4.20 9.86
N HIS A 467 8.97 3.26 10.79
CA HIS A 467 9.96 2.19 10.77
C HIS A 467 9.45 0.92 10.05
N ALA A 468 8.18 0.56 10.26
CA ALA A 468 7.61 -0.67 9.69
C ALA A 468 7.50 -0.64 8.17
N ILE A 469 7.04 0.49 7.60
CA ILE A 469 6.73 0.60 6.18
C ILE A 469 8.00 0.51 5.30
N PRO A 470 9.11 1.25 5.56
CA PRO A 470 10.31 1.13 4.74
C PRO A 470 10.93 -0.26 4.79
N LEU A 471 10.94 -0.89 5.98
CA LEU A 471 11.46 -2.24 6.15
C LEU A 471 10.64 -3.26 5.35
N ALA A 472 9.32 -3.10 5.29
CA ALA A 472 8.47 -3.96 4.49
C ALA A 472 8.62 -3.71 2.98
N THR A 473 8.75 -2.45 2.57
CA THR A 473 8.99 -2.09 1.16
C THR A 473 10.33 -2.61 0.66
N ARG A 474 11.40 -2.60 1.46
CA ARG A 474 12.73 -3.11 1.03
C ARG A 474 12.68 -4.58 0.63
N ASN A 475 11.82 -5.37 1.28
CA ASN A 475 11.65 -6.79 0.96
C ASN A 475 10.87 -7.04 -0.34
N ILE A 476 10.14 -6.03 -0.85
CA ILE A 476 9.43 -6.13 -2.14
C ILE A 476 10.41 -6.37 -3.30
N TYR A 477 11.62 -5.80 -3.24
CA TYR A 477 12.65 -6.05 -4.26
C TYR A 477 12.99 -7.54 -4.37
N TRP A 478 13.35 -8.15 -3.23
CA TRP A 478 13.69 -9.57 -3.16
C TRP A 478 12.51 -10.46 -3.56
N ARG A 479 11.30 -10.07 -3.18
CA ARG A 479 10.08 -10.76 -3.58
C ARG A 479 9.88 -10.77 -5.10
N ILE A 480 10.02 -9.63 -5.78
CA ILE A 480 9.88 -9.56 -7.24
C ILE A 480 10.95 -10.44 -7.92
N LEU A 481 12.20 -10.36 -7.45
CA LEU A 481 13.30 -11.09 -8.04
C LEU A 481 13.18 -12.62 -7.83
N VAL A 482 12.94 -13.05 -6.59
CA VAL A 482 12.97 -14.47 -6.21
C VAL A 482 11.63 -15.16 -6.47
N PHE A 483 10.50 -14.57 -6.10
CA PHE A 483 9.21 -15.26 -6.21
C PHE A 483 8.53 -15.10 -7.57
N TYR A 484 8.86 -14.06 -8.34
CA TYR A 484 8.26 -13.88 -9.67
C TYR A 484 9.24 -14.22 -10.77
N ILE A 485 10.33 -13.47 -10.88
CA ILE A 485 11.26 -13.61 -12.02
C ILE A 485 11.93 -15.00 -11.99
N LEU A 486 12.51 -15.40 -10.86
CA LEU A 486 13.14 -16.72 -10.73
C LEU A 486 12.11 -17.86 -10.84
N ALA A 487 10.91 -17.72 -10.26
CA ALA A 487 9.87 -18.74 -10.38
C ALA A 487 9.40 -18.95 -11.82
N VAL A 488 9.12 -17.86 -12.55
CA VAL A 488 8.74 -17.90 -13.97
C VAL A 488 9.88 -18.46 -14.82
N PHE A 489 11.14 -18.12 -14.51
CA PHE A 489 12.29 -18.70 -15.19
C PHE A 489 12.37 -20.22 -14.98
N ILE A 490 12.35 -20.68 -13.74
CA ILE A 490 12.43 -22.11 -13.40
C ILE A 490 11.28 -22.90 -14.03
N ILE A 491 10.05 -22.39 -13.93
CA ILE A 491 8.89 -23.06 -14.53
C ILE A 491 8.97 -23.04 -16.05
N GLY A 492 9.41 -21.93 -16.66
CA GLY A 492 9.63 -21.82 -18.09
C GLY A 492 10.66 -22.81 -18.64
N LEU A 493 11.59 -23.32 -17.82
CA LEU A 493 12.51 -24.40 -18.20
C LEU A 493 11.84 -25.78 -18.22
N ASN A 494 10.79 -25.98 -17.42
CA ASN A 494 10.19 -27.28 -17.14
C ASN A 494 8.84 -27.51 -17.86
N ILE A 495 8.29 -26.50 -18.55
CA ILE A 495 6.99 -26.63 -19.24
C ILE A 495 7.08 -26.35 -20.73
N TYR A 496 6.28 -27.08 -21.50
CA TYR A 496 5.98 -26.72 -22.88
C TYR A 496 4.91 -25.63 -22.92
N SER A 497 5.23 -24.45 -23.47
CA SER A 497 4.30 -23.31 -23.52
C SER A 497 3.07 -23.54 -24.41
N GLY A 498 3.10 -24.53 -25.31
CA GLY A 498 1.95 -24.91 -26.11
C GLY A 498 1.04 -25.97 -25.48
N ASP A 499 1.32 -26.44 -24.25
CA ASP A 499 0.62 -27.55 -23.61
C ASP A 499 -0.89 -27.27 -23.44
N PRO A 500 -1.79 -28.08 -24.04
CA PRO A 500 -3.24 -27.83 -24.02
C PRO A 500 -3.86 -27.77 -22.62
N ARG A 501 -3.16 -28.28 -21.59
CA ARG A 501 -3.60 -28.21 -20.19
C ARG A 501 -3.40 -26.83 -19.53
N LEU A 502 -2.61 -25.95 -20.14
CA LEU A 502 -2.34 -24.60 -19.63
C LEU A 502 -3.60 -23.72 -19.75
N LEU A 503 -3.85 -22.93 -18.71
CA LEU A 503 -4.88 -21.89 -18.75
C LEU A 503 -4.64 -20.93 -19.92
N ARG A 504 -5.58 -20.91 -20.86
CA ARG A 504 -5.46 -20.14 -22.10
C ARG A 504 -5.76 -18.67 -21.90
N TYR A 505 -5.17 -17.83 -22.75
CA TYR A 505 -5.39 -16.39 -22.69
C TYR A 505 -6.86 -16.03 -22.97
N PHE A 506 -7.43 -16.63 -24.01
CA PHE A 506 -8.81 -16.47 -24.42
C PHE A 506 -9.48 -17.85 -24.51
N THR A 507 -10.64 -18.01 -23.88
CA THR A 507 -11.44 -19.23 -24.02
C THR A 507 -12.40 -19.07 -25.20
N TRP A 508 -12.10 -19.71 -26.34
CA TRP A 508 -13.00 -19.65 -27.50
C TRP A 508 -14.27 -20.47 -27.25
N SER A 509 -15.43 -19.81 -27.35
CA SER A 509 -16.76 -20.40 -27.19
C SER A 509 -17.58 -20.35 -28.49
N GLY A 510 -16.91 -20.40 -29.65
CA GLY A 510 -17.60 -20.38 -30.94
C GLY A 510 -18.22 -21.74 -31.30
N PRO A 511 -19.19 -21.76 -32.22
CA PRO A 511 -19.74 -23.00 -32.74
C PRO A 511 -18.62 -23.75 -33.46
N SER A 512 -18.26 -24.92 -32.95
CA SER A 512 -17.38 -25.90 -33.60
C SER A 512 -18.24 -27.06 -34.06
N THR A 513 -17.98 -27.56 -35.26
CA THR A 513 -18.56 -28.81 -35.71
C THR A 513 -18.05 -29.96 -34.83
N GLU A 514 -18.86 -30.99 -34.67
CA GLU A 514 -18.51 -32.17 -33.87
C GLU A 514 -17.22 -32.85 -34.38
N SER A 515 -16.96 -32.77 -35.68
CA SER A 515 -15.71 -33.22 -36.31
C SER A 515 -14.49 -32.42 -35.89
N GLU A 516 -14.59 -31.09 -35.82
CA GLU A 516 -13.49 -30.21 -35.40
C GLU A 516 -13.16 -30.42 -33.92
N LYS A 517 -14.16 -30.64 -33.07
CA LYS A 517 -13.96 -30.96 -31.65
C LYS A 517 -13.18 -32.26 -31.49
N LYS A 518 -13.59 -33.33 -32.18
CA LYS A 518 -12.91 -34.63 -32.11
C LYS A 518 -11.47 -34.57 -32.63
N GLN A 519 -11.23 -33.86 -33.73
CA GLN A 519 -9.87 -33.67 -34.24
C GLN A 519 -8.99 -32.90 -33.25
N ARG A 520 -9.54 -31.87 -32.61
CA ARG A 520 -8.83 -31.11 -31.58
C ARG A 520 -8.51 -31.97 -30.37
N GLU A 521 -9.47 -32.72 -29.83
CA GLU A 521 -9.26 -33.63 -28.70
C GLU A 521 -8.18 -34.68 -29.00
N GLN A 522 -8.18 -35.26 -30.21
CA GLN A 522 -7.15 -36.21 -30.64
C GLN A 522 -5.76 -35.59 -30.70
N LEU A 523 -5.66 -34.35 -31.18
CA LEU A 523 -4.41 -33.62 -31.28
C LEU A 523 -3.89 -33.22 -29.90
N GLU A 524 -4.76 -32.75 -29.01
CA GLU A 524 -4.45 -32.46 -27.61
C GLU A 524 -3.92 -33.70 -26.89
N ASP A 525 -4.59 -34.84 -27.02
CA ASP A 525 -4.15 -36.13 -26.45
C ASP A 525 -2.78 -36.55 -26.97
N THR A 526 -2.50 -36.33 -28.25
CA THR A 526 -1.21 -36.64 -28.86
C THR A 526 -0.10 -35.77 -28.28
N VAL A 527 -0.33 -34.47 -28.17
CA VAL A 527 0.62 -33.51 -27.57
C VAL A 527 0.89 -33.82 -26.09
N ILE A 528 -0.15 -34.20 -25.33
CA ILE A 528 -0.03 -34.56 -23.91
C ILE A 528 0.82 -35.84 -23.75
N ARG A 529 0.60 -36.85 -24.59
CA ARG A 529 1.37 -38.10 -24.55
C ARG A 529 2.84 -37.88 -24.86
N LEU A 530 3.15 -37.07 -25.88
CA LEU A 530 4.52 -36.79 -26.30
C LEU A 530 5.30 -35.93 -25.28
N ASN A 531 4.62 -35.05 -24.55
CA ASN A 531 5.23 -34.19 -23.52
C ASN A 531 5.23 -34.80 -22.10
N GLY A 532 4.86 -36.07 -21.95
CA GLY A 532 5.01 -36.81 -20.69
C GLY A 532 3.79 -36.80 -19.74
N GLY A 533 2.64 -36.26 -20.15
CA GLY A 533 1.41 -36.26 -19.34
C GLY A 533 0.56 -37.54 -19.44
N GLY A 534 0.81 -38.40 -20.44
CA GLY A 534 0.00 -39.59 -20.72
C GLY A 534 0.14 -40.75 -19.72
N ASN A 535 1.15 -40.71 -18.84
CA ASN A 535 1.45 -41.77 -17.89
C ASN A 535 0.80 -41.57 -16.51
N CYS A 536 -0.07 -40.57 -16.37
CA CYS A 536 -0.85 -40.34 -15.15
C CYS A 536 -2.00 -41.34 -15.00
N LYS A 537 -1.67 -42.58 -14.62
CA LYS A 537 -2.61 -43.60 -14.15
C LYS A 537 -2.21 -44.08 -12.77
N THR A 538 -2.69 -43.40 -11.72
CA THR A 538 -2.41 -43.81 -10.34
C THR A 538 -3.55 -44.66 -9.79
N HIS A 539 -3.24 -45.91 -9.39
CA HIS A 539 -4.19 -46.78 -8.67
C HIS A 539 -4.53 -46.28 -7.25
N LEU A 540 -3.68 -45.45 -6.65
CA LEU A 540 -3.88 -44.91 -5.29
C LEU A 540 -4.90 -43.77 -5.23
N LEU A 541 -5.12 -43.04 -6.33
CA LEU A 541 -6.03 -41.90 -6.40
C LEU A 541 -6.76 -41.94 -7.74
N GLN A 542 -7.98 -42.50 -7.75
CA GLN A 542 -8.88 -42.55 -8.91
C GLN A 542 -9.40 -41.16 -9.34
N TRP A 543 -9.00 -40.09 -8.62
CA TRP A 543 -9.50 -38.71 -8.71
C TRP A 543 -8.48 -37.68 -9.21
N ALA A 544 -7.27 -38.09 -9.61
CA ALA A 544 -6.31 -37.20 -10.26
C ALA A 544 -6.46 -37.34 -11.79
N GLY A 545 -7.48 -36.69 -12.35
CA GLY A 545 -7.86 -36.85 -13.75
C GLY A 545 -8.08 -35.51 -14.48
N PHE A 546 -7.73 -35.50 -15.76
CA PHE A 546 -7.74 -34.35 -16.67
C PHE A 546 -9.16 -33.88 -17.05
N ALA A 547 -9.99 -33.46 -16.10
CA ALA A 547 -11.36 -33.06 -16.41
C ALA A 547 -11.43 -31.80 -17.29
N ASN A 548 -10.52 -30.82 -17.11
CA ASN A 548 -10.52 -29.56 -17.86
C ASN A 548 -9.09 -29.00 -18.09
N GLY A 549 -8.80 -28.47 -19.28
CA GLY A 549 -7.49 -27.92 -19.71
C GLY A 549 -7.11 -26.56 -19.10
N ASN A 550 -7.45 -26.30 -17.84
CA ASN A 550 -7.24 -25.02 -17.15
C ASN A 550 -6.40 -25.20 -15.90
N GLN A 551 -5.15 -25.61 -16.05
CA GLN A 551 -4.27 -25.95 -14.94
C GLN A 551 -3.13 -24.96 -14.74
N SER A 552 -2.61 -24.93 -13.52
CA SER A 552 -1.42 -24.18 -13.16
C SER A 552 -0.17 -24.76 -13.86
N PRO A 553 0.73 -23.92 -14.40
CA PRO A 553 1.99 -24.41 -14.96
C PRO A 553 2.86 -25.18 -13.95
N PHE A 554 2.76 -24.86 -12.66
CA PHE A 554 3.48 -25.58 -11.59
C PHE A 554 2.99 -27.01 -11.44
N VAL A 555 1.68 -27.24 -11.62
CA VAL A 555 1.06 -28.56 -11.56
C VAL A 555 1.39 -29.34 -12.83
N ILE A 556 1.35 -28.68 -13.99
CA ILE A 556 1.66 -29.29 -15.29
C ILE A 556 3.11 -29.78 -15.34
N ALA A 557 4.08 -29.00 -14.83
CA ALA A 557 5.48 -29.43 -14.76
C ALA A 557 5.65 -30.78 -14.05
N LEU A 558 4.93 -30.98 -12.93
CA LEU A 558 4.94 -32.22 -12.17
C LEU A 558 4.24 -33.37 -12.90
N GLN A 559 3.10 -33.07 -13.55
CA GLN A 559 2.38 -34.07 -14.34
C GLN A 559 3.18 -34.55 -15.55
N SER A 560 3.86 -33.65 -16.26
CA SER A 560 4.70 -33.97 -17.41
C SER A 560 5.92 -34.81 -17.02
N ALA A 561 6.34 -34.74 -15.74
CA ALA A 561 7.35 -35.64 -15.17
C ALA A 561 6.77 -36.96 -14.63
N GLY A 562 5.46 -37.20 -14.75
CA GLY A 562 4.79 -38.43 -14.27
C GLY A 562 4.45 -38.45 -12.77
N LEU A 563 4.57 -37.33 -12.06
CA LEU A 563 4.39 -37.24 -10.60
C LEU A 563 2.97 -36.83 -10.22
N CYS A 564 1.98 -37.63 -10.61
CA CYS A 564 0.58 -37.21 -10.63
C CYS A 564 -0.02 -37.06 -9.22
N THR A 565 0.41 -37.88 -8.26
CA THR A 565 0.02 -37.73 -6.84
C THR A 565 0.55 -36.42 -6.25
N PHE A 566 1.80 -36.07 -6.57
CA PHE A 566 2.41 -34.84 -6.09
C PHE A 566 1.81 -33.61 -6.78
N ALA A 567 1.48 -33.72 -8.07
CA ALA A 567 0.76 -32.70 -8.81
C ALA A 567 -0.64 -32.44 -8.21
N ALA A 568 -1.36 -33.50 -7.84
CA ALA A 568 -2.65 -33.41 -7.18
C ALA A 568 -2.54 -32.71 -5.81
N ALA A 569 -1.60 -33.12 -4.96
CA ALA A 569 -1.35 -32.45 -3.68
C ALA A 569 -0.98 -30.97 -3.86
N THR A 570 -0.12 -30.66 -4.84
CA THR A 570 0.27 -29.30 -5.18
C THR A 570 -0.94 -28.46 -5.57
N ASN A 571 -1.82 -28.99 -6.41
CA ASN A 571 -3.05 -28.30 -6.80
C ASN A 571 -3.98 -28.03 -5.60
N GLY A 572 -4.05 -28.96 -4.63
CA GLY A 572 -4.74 -28.74 -3.35
C GLY A 572 -4.17 -27.56 -2.55
N PHE A 573 -2.84 -27.43 -2.48
CA PHE A 573 -2.21 -26.25 -1.88
C PHE A 573 -2.52 -24.98 -2.66
N LEU A 574 -2.58 -25.02 -3.99
CA LEU A 574 -2.94 -23.84 -4.79
C LEU A 574 -4.36 -23.33 -4.47
N VAL A 575 -5.32 -24.23 -4.23
CA VAL A 575 -6.66 -23.85 -3.76
C VAL A 575 -6.55 -23.08 -2.44
N TYR A 576 -5.80 -23.60 -1.46
CA TYR A 576 -5.57 -22.90 -0.19
C TYR A 576 -4.94 -21.50 -0.38
N PHE A 577 -4.02 -21.36 -1.34
CA PHE A 577 -3.34 -20.09 -1.62
C PHE A 577 -4.32 -19.06 -2.18
N ALA A 578 -5.23 -19.49 -3.06
CA ALA A 578 -6.28 -18.65 -3.63
C ALA A 578 -7.27 -18.17 -2.55
N LEU A 579 -7.70 -19.04 -1.63
CA LEU A 579 -8.64 -18.67 -0.57
C LEU A 579 -8.10 -17.62 0.40
N THR A 580 -6.84 -17.75 0.75
CA THR A 580 -6.16 -16.85 1.68
C THR A 580 -5.81 -15.54 0.98
N ALA A 581 -5.43 -15.57 -0.31
CA ALA A 581 -5.35 -14.36 -1.13
C ALA A 581 -6.70 -13.63 -1.22
N ALA A 582 -7.82 -14.37 -1.39
CA ALA A 582 -9.17 -13.81 -1.39
C ALA A 582 -9.49 -13.10 -0.07
N SER A 583 -9.11 -13.67 1.08
CA SER A 583 -9.25 -13.02 2.40
C SER A 583 -8.49 -11.69 2.46
N SER A 584 -7.26 -11.64 1.94
CA SER A 584 -6.47 -10.40 1.86
C SER A 584 -7.07 -9.35 0.91
N GLN A 585 -7.70 -9.77 -0.20
CA GLN A 585 -8.43 -8.87 -1.10
C GLN A 585 -9.64 -8.22 -0.38
N LEU A 586 -10.38 -9.00 0.41
CA LEU A 586 -11.49 -8.50 1.21
C LEU A 586 -11.04 -7.52 2.32
N TYR A 587 -9.89 -7.79 2.96
CA TYR A 587 -9.29 -6.88 3.92
C TYR A 587 -8.98 -5.52 3.27
N ALA A 588 -8.26 -5.52 2.15
CA ALA A 588 -7.87 -4.28 1.48
C ALA A 588 -9.08 -3.47 0.95
N SER A 589 -10.08 -4.13 0.36
CA SER A 589 -11.30 -3.47 -0.13
C SER A 589 -12.12 -2.84 1.00
N SER A 590 -12.36 -3.58 2.09
CA SER A 590 -13.14 -3.08 3.24
C SER A 590 -12.50 -1.87 3.92
N ARG A 591 -11.17 -1.86 4.07
CA ARG A 591 -10.42 -0.72 4.65
C ARG A 591 -10.42 0.48 3.73
N THR A 592 -10.28 0.26 2.41
CA THR A 592 -10.38 1.35 1.43
C THR A 592 -11.74 2.06 1.51
N LEU A 593 -12.84 1.28 1.58
CA LEU A 593 -14.19 1.84 1.71
C LEU A 593 -14.38 2.59 3.04
N TYR A 594 -13.82 2.06 4.13
CA TYR A 594 -13.78 2.74 5.42
C TYR A 594 -13.05 4.09 5.34
N TYR A 595 -11.88 4.15 4.71
CA TYR A 595 -11.12 5.40 4.56
C TYR A 595 -11.83 6.42 3.66
N LEU A 596 -12.52 5.98 2.61
CA LEU A 596 -13.38 6.85 1.80
C LEU A 596 -14.53 7.44 2.64
N SER A 597 -15.07 6.68 3.60
CA SER A 597 -16.15 7.16 4.46
C SER A 597 -15.68 8.18 5.50
N ILE A 598 -14.49 8.00 6.09
CA ILE A 598 -13.87 8.99 6.99
C ILE A 598 -13.62 10.30 6.25
N GLN A 599 -13.22 10.23 4.98
CA GLN A 599 -13.00 11.40 4.13
C GLN A 599 -14.29 12.07 3.65
N ALA A 600 -15.47 11.64 4.13
CA ALA A 600 -16.78 12.12 3.69
C ALA A 600 -17.03 11.99 2.17
N LYS A 601 -16.32 11.05 1.53
CA LYS A 601 -16.49 10.69 0.12
C LYS A 601 -17.44 9.52 -0.09
N ALA A 602 -17.58 8.66 0.93
CA ALA A 602 -18.57 7.58 0.98
C ALA A 602 -19.55 7.81 2.15
N PRO A 603 -20.74 7.17 2.14
CA PRO A 603 -21.71 7.26 3.23
C PRO A 603 -21.10 6.94 4.60
N LYS A 604 -21.50 7.70 5.62
CA LYS A 604 -21.03 7.54 7.02
C LYS A 604 -21.36 6.17 7.63
N LEU A 605 -22.25 5.39 7.02
CA LEU A 605 -22.55 4.02 7.44
C LEU A 605 -21.30 3.12 7.44
N PHE A 606 -20.39 3.35 6.49
CA PHE A 606 -19.18 2.55 6.31
C PHE A 606 -18.07 2.90 7.31
N SER A 607 -18.23 3.98 8.09
CA SER A 607 -17.27 4.34 9.14
C SER A 607 -17.54 3.63 10.47
N ILE A 608 -18.59 2.81 10.55
CA ILE A 608 -18.99 2.16 11.80
C ILE A 608 -18.06 0.97 12.07
N CYS A 609 -17.42 0.98 13.24
CA CYS A 609 -16.55 -0.10 13.71
C CYS A 609 -17.20 -0.89 14.84
N SER A 610 -16.84 -2.18 14.93
CA SER A 610 -17.08 -3.02 16.11
C SER A 610 -16.16 -2.58 17.27
N ARG A 611 -16.45 -3.02 18.50
CA ARG A 611 -15.62 -2.79 19.70
C ARG A 611 -14.16 -3.19 19.50
N ASN A 612 -13.92 -4.18 18.64
CA ASN A 612 -12.60 -4.72 18.32
C ASN A 612 -11.86 -3.90 17.23
N GLY A 613 -12.42 -2.79 16.75
CA GLY A 613 -11.79 -1.93 15.73
C GLY A 613 -12.00 -2.40 14.28
N VAL A 614 -12.96 -3.30 14.03
CA VAL A 614 -13.22 -3.86 12.69
C VAL A 614 -14.39 -3.13 12.02
N PRO A 615 -14.23 -2.59 10.79
CA PRO A 615 -15.30 -1.90 10.06
C PRO A 615 -16.28 -2.88 9.42
N TYR A 616 -17.11 -3.53 10.24
CA TYR A 616 -17.96 -4.66 9.81
C TYR A 616 -18.96 -4.30 8.70
N MET A 617 -19.52 -3.08 8.69
CA MET A 617 -20.42 -2.65 7.60
C MET A 617 -19.70 -2.59 6.25
N SER A 618 -18.45 -2.13 6.25
CA SER A 618 -17.62 -2.10 5.04
C SER A 618 -17.23 -3.51 4.59
N VAL A 619 -16.91 -4.40 5.53
CA VAL A 619 -16.62 -5.81 5.25
C VAL A 619 -17.82 -6.52 4.64
N LEU A 620 -19.01 -6.37 5.23
CA LEU A 620 -20.23 -7.01 4.72
C LEU A 620 -20.62 -6.46 3.34
N PHE A 621 -20.58 -5.14 3.15
CA PHE A 621 -20.95 -4.53 1.87
C PHE A 621 -20.00 -4.93 0.73
N THR A 622 -18.69 -4.92 0.97
CA THR A 622 -17.71 -5.41 -0.01
C THR A 622 -17.85 -6.90 -0.25
N GLY A 623 -18.14 -7.66 0.81
CA GLY A 623 -18.51 -9.06 0.75
C GLY A 623 -19.68 -9.37 -0.17
N LEU A 624 -20.67 -8.48 -0.36
CA LEU A 624 -21.81 -8.75 -1.24
C LEU A 624 -21.43 -8.82 -2.74
N PHE A 625 -20.40 -8.08 -3.17
CA PHE A 625 -19.93 -8.09 -4.56
C PHE A 625 -19.28 -9.42 -4.95
N SER A 626 -18.93 -10.22 -3.96
CA SER A 626 -18.45 -11.58 -4.16
C SER A 626 -19.46 -12.51 -4.82
N SER A 627 -20.75 -12.13 -4.82
CA SER A 627 -21.81 -12.82 -5.55
C SER A 627 -21.53 -12.93 -7.05
N LEU A 628 -20.67 -12.07 -7.61
CA LEU A 628 -20.15 -12.19 -8.98
C LEU A 628 -19.44 -13.52 -9.26
N ALA A 629 -18.88 -14.19 -8.23
CA ALA A 629 -18.26 -15.51 -8.40
C ALA A 629 -19.27 -16.58 -8.85
N TYR A 630 -20.56 -16.47 -8.48
CA TYR A 630 -21.61 -17.41 -8.89
C TYR A 630 -21.90 -17.40 -10.40
N LEU A 631 -21.42 -16.39 -11.15
CA LEU A 631 -21.48 -16.42 -12.61
C LEU A 631 -20.78 -17.66 -13.19
N SER A 632 -19.85 -18.25 -12.44
CA SER A 632 -19.11 -19.47 -12.77
C SER A 632 -19.94 -20.75 -12.70
N VAL A 633 -21.17 -20.71 -12.16
CA VAL A 633 -22.05 -21.87 -12.08
C VAL A 633 -22.70 -22.17 -13.44
N ASN A 634 -23.14 -21.13 -14.15
CA ASN A 634 -23.84 -21.26 -15.44
C ASN A 634 -22.93 -21.06 -16.66
N ASN A 635 -21.80 -20.39 -16.47
CA ASN A 635 -20.85 -20.10 -17.54
C ASN A 635 -19.54 -20.87 -17.34
N ASN A 636 -18.72 -20.92 -18.38
CA ASN A 636 -17.36 -21.43 -18.26
C ASN A 636 -16.59 -20.62 -17.18
N THR A 637 -16.13 -21.30 -16.13
CA THR A 637 -15.42 -20.70 -15.00
C THR A 637 -14.16 -19.94 -15.44
N ALA A 638 -13.43 -20.43 -16.45
CA ALA A 638 -12.24 -19.76 -16.98
C ALA A 638 -12.57 -18.45 -17.72
N LEU A 639 -13.71 -18.40 -18.42
CA LEU A 639 -14.19 -17.18 -19.06
C LEU A 639 -14.55 -16.13 -18.01
N VAL A 640 -15.30 -16.50 -16.96
CA VAL A 640 -15.69 -15.59 -15.87
C VAL A 640 -14.44 -15.06 -15.16
N PHE A 641 -13.51 -15.96 -14.84
CA PHE A 641 -12.22 -15.59 -14.26
C PHE A 641 -11.48 -14.55 -15.11
N GLU A 642 -11.35 -14.77 -16.42
CA GLU A 642 -10.71 -13.81 -17.32
C GLU A 642 -11.37 -12.44 -17.28
N ARG A 643 -12.71 -12.36 -17.28
CA ARG A 643 -13.41 -11.07 -17.24
C ARG A 643 -13.11 -10.30 -15.95
N LEU A 644 -13.20 -10.98 -14.81
CA LEU A 644 -12.95 -10.35 -13.50
C LEU A 644 -11.46 -9.97 -13.35
N LEU A 645 -10.56 -10.83 -13.80
CA LEU A 645 -9.12 -10.61 -13.84
C LEU A 645 -8.75 -9.34 -14.60
N SER A 646 -9.32 -9.13 -15.80
CA SER A 646 -9.04 -7.96 -16.63
C SER A 646 -9.51 -6.65 -16.00
N VAL A 647 -10.66 -6.66 -15.32
CA VAL A 647 -11.15 -5.48 -14.59
C VAL A 647 -10.22 -5.15 -13.42
N CYS A 648 -9.83 -6.16 -12.62
CA CYS A 648 -8.90 -5.97 -11.50
C CYS A 648 -7.52 -5.46 -11.95
N ALA A 649 -6.96 -6.02 -13.04
CA ALA A 649 -5.67 -5.61 -13.57
C ALA A 649 -5.69 -4.14 -14.07
N SER A 650 -6.74 -3.77 -14.80
CA SER A 650 -6.88 -2.41 -15.34
C SER A 650 -7.08 -1.36 -14.24
N THR A 651 -7.88 -1.63 -13.21
CA THR A 651 -8.01 -0.74 -12.05
C THR A 651 -6.70 -0.60 -11.27
N GLY A 652 -5.98 -1.70 -11.04
CA GLY A 652 -4.71 -1.69 -10.30
C GLY A 652 -3.64 -0.85 -10.99
N LEU A 653 -3.48 -1.03 -12.30
CA LEU A 653 -2.55 -0.23 -13.10
C LEU A 653 -2.92 1.27 -13.13
N LEU A 654 -4.21 1.60 -13.22
CA LEU A 654 -4.66 3.01 -13.12
C LEU A 654 -4.32 3.63 -11.76
N VAL A 655 -4.46 2.86 -10.69
CA VAL A 655 -4.11 3.31 -9.35
C VAL A 655 -2.60 3.52 -9.22
N TRP A 656 -1.77 2.62 -9.74
CA TRP A 656 -0.33 2.79 -9.74
C TRP A 656 0.12 4.04 -10.50
N SER A 657 -0.53 4.34 -11.64
CA SER A 657 -0.28 5.58 -12.36
C SER A 657 -0.62 6.81 -11.51
N GLY A 658 -1.77 6.78 -10.84
CA GLY A 658 -2.22 7.85 -9.94
C GLY A 658 -1.38 8.05 -8.69
N MET A 659 -0.85 6.98 -8.10
CA MET A 659 0.11 7.02 -6.99
C MET A 659 1.41 7.72 -7.43
N CYS A 660 1.95 7.35 -8.60
CA CYS A 660 3.14 7.98 -9.14
C CYS A 660 2.92 9.47 -9.45
N LEU A 661 1.77 9.85 -10.01
CA LEU A 661 1.42 11.26 -10.23
C LEU A 661 1.36 12.05 -8.91
N SER A 662 0.79 11.45 -7.87
CA SER A 662 0.73 12.04 -6.53
C SER A 662 2.14 12.25 -5.96
N PHE A 663 3.03 11.27 -6.15
CA PHE A 663 4.42 11.36 -5.73
C PHE A 663 5.21 12.44 -6.50
N ILE A 664 5.05 12.54 -7.82
CA ILE A 664 5.74 13.56 -8.62
C ILE A 664 5.41 14.96 -8.09
N ARG A 665 4.13 15.21 -7.78
CA ARG A 665 3.69 16.51 -7.24
C ARG A 665 4.17 16.73 -5.81
N PHE A 666 4.20 15.69 -4.99
CA PHE A 666 4.83 15.71 -3.67
C PHE A 666 6.32 16.08 -3.76
N PHE A 667 7.07 15.45 -4.67
CA PHE A 667 8.51 15.65 -4.85
C PHE A 667 8.84 17.10 -5.24
N TYR A 668 8.14 17.66 -6.22
CA TYR A 668 8.34 19.06 -6.62
C TYR A 668 7.79 20.04 -5.57
N GLY A 669 6.73 19.70 -4.85
CA GLY A 669 6.24 20.48 -3.72
C GLY A 669 7.28 20.60 -2.61
N LEU A 670 7.97 19.50 -2.28
CA LEU A 670 9.04 19.48 -1.29
C LEU A 670 10.26 20.32 -1.72
N GLN A 671 10.59 20.33 -3.02
CA GLN A 671 11.66 21.18 -3.55
C GLN A 671 11.32 22.67 -3.50
N LEU A 672 10.04 23.03 -3.67
CA LEU A 672 9.58 24.42 -3.65
C LEU A 672 9.44 24.98 -2.23
N ARG A 673 9.36 24.11 -1.21
CA ARG A 673 9.14 24.45 0.20
C ARG A 673 10.31 23.97 1.07
N PRO A 674 11.49 24.63 0.98
CA PRO A 674 12.65 24.28 1.81
C PRO A 674 12.45 24.58 3.31
N ASP A 675 11.37 25.29 3.66
CA ASP A 675 10.98 25.63 5.04
C ASP A 675 10.60 24.41 5.91
N ILE A 676 10.29 23.25 5.32
CA ILE A 676 9.66 22.13 6.03
C ILE A 676 10.64 21.04 6.45
N ILE A 677 11.13 20.25 5.50
CA ILE A 677 12.18 19.23 5.67
C ILE A 677 12.69 18.90 4.27
N SER A 678 13.98 19.10 4.04
CA SER A 678 14.57 18.74 2.76
C SER A 678 14.83 17.24 2.69
N ARG A 679 14.77 16.68 1.49
CA ARG A 679 15.08 15.27 1.23
C ARG A 679 16.53 14.88 1.57
N THR A 680 17.41 15.87 1.70
CA THR A 680 18.83 15.74 2.01
C THR A 680 19.12 15.71 3.51
N GLU A 681 18.16 16.09 4.35
CA GLU A 681 18.34 16.08 5.79
C GLU A 681 18.40 14.67 6.38
N LYS A 682 19.21 14.53 7.44
CA LYS A 682 19.38 13.28 8.18
C LYS A 682 18.07 12.80 8.85
N ASN A 683 17.17 13.71 9.16
CA ASN A 683 15.89 13.42 9.81
C ASN A 683 14.81 12.92 8.83
N TYR A 684 15.10 12.85 7.52
CA TYR A 684 14.16 12.37 6.53
C TYR A 684 13.95 10.84 6.68
N PRO A 685 12.72 10.34 6.94
CA PRO A 685 12.51 8.96 7.37
C PRO A 685 12.98 7.88 6.38
N TYR A 686 12.73 8.09 5.09
CA TYR A 686 13.10 7.13 4.06
C TYR A 686 13.24 7.80 2.69
N ARG A 687 14.41 7.63 2.05
CA ARG A 687 14.70 8.14 0.72
C ARG A 687 14.71 7.01 -0.31
N SER A 688 13.86 7.09 -1.31
CA SER A 688 13.86 6.13 -2.41
C SER A 688 14.92 6.47 -3.49
N PRO A 689 15.58 5.47 -4.09
CA PRO A 689 16.61 5.72 -5.10
C PRO A 689 16.01 6.21 -6.44
N PHE A 690 16.80 6.93 -7.24
CA PHE A 690 16.48 7.33 -8.63
C PHE A 690 15.23 8.20 -8.86
N GLN A 691 14.72 8.88 -7.83
CA GLN A 691 13.64 9.85 -8.00
C GLN A 691 14.13 11.18 -8.58
N PRO A 692 13.36 11.85 -9.46
CA PRO A 692 11.96 11.54 -9.84
C PRO A 692 11.80 10.65 -11.08
N TYR A 693 12.89 10.26 -11.76
CA TYR A 693 12.83 9.48 -13.00
C TYR A 693 12.07 8.16 -12.84
N LEU A 694 12.25 7.51 -11.68
CA LEU A 694 11.55 6.28 -11.35
C LEU A 694 10.02 6.48 -11.31
N ALA A 695 9.55 7.56 -10.69
CA ALA A 695 8.12 7.88 -10.66
C ALA A 695 7.53 8.16 -12.04
N TYR A 696 8.27 8.84 -12.93
CA TYR A 696 7.85 9.03 -14.33
C TYR A 696 7.74 7.70 -15.08
N PHE A 697 8.74 6.82 -14.92
CA PHE A 697 8.72 5.48 -15.51
C PHE A 697 7.52 4.66 -15.02
N GLY A 698 7.25 4.65 -13.72
CA GLY A 698 6.09 3.97 -13.15
C GLY A 698 4.76 4.55 -13.64
N MET A 699 4.63 5.88 -13.71
CA MET A 699 3.40 6.56 -14.17
C MET A 699 3.11 6.28 -15.64
N LEU A 700 4.10 6.49 -16.52
CA LEU A 700 3.94 6.30 -17.96
C LEU A 700 3.82 4.81 -18.32
N GLY A 701 4.61 3.94 -17.67
CA GLY A 701 4.57 2.50 -17.88
C GLY A 701 3.21 1.90 -17.51
N SER A 702 2.69 2.20 -16.33
CA SER A 702 1.36 1.72 -15.91
C SER A 702 0.23 2.27 -16.78
N LEU A 703 0.26 3.55 -17.14
CA LEU A 703 -0.73 4.16 -18.03
C LEU A 703 -0.70 3.53 -19.43
N CYS A 704 0.50 3.29 -19.98
CA CYS A 704 0.69 2.61 -21.25
C CYS A 704 0.13 1.19 -21.22
N LEU A 705 0.40 0.42 -20.16
CA LEU A 705 -0.13 -0.94 -20.01
C LEU A 705 -1.65 -0.98 -19.92
N VAL A 706 -2.32 0.00 -19.30
CA VAL A 706 -3.79 0.09 -19.29
C VAL A 706 -4.34 0.34 -20.69
N LEU A 707 -3.76 1.31 -21.40
CA LEU A 707 -4.24 1.70 -22.73
C LEU A 707 -4.04 0.57 -23.74
N VAL A 708 -2.90 -0.11 -23.69
CA VAL A 708 -2.59 -1.17 -24.63
C VAL A 708 -3.14 -2.52 -24.18
N GLY A 709 -3.31 -2.80 -22.89
CA GLY A 709 -3.70 -4.14 -22.41
C GLY A 709 -5.05 -4.65 -22.92
N GLY A 710 -5.92 -3.76 -23.38
CA GLY A 710 -7.18 -4.11 -24.04
C GLY A 710 -7.13 -4.13 -25.57
N PHE A 711 -5.97 -4.17 -26.24
CA PHE A 711 -5.89 -3.91 -27.69
C PHE A 711 -6.55 -4.96 -28.60
N ILE A 712 -6.79 -6.17 -28.10
CA ILE A 712 -7.25 -7.33 -28.90
C ILE A 712 -8.53 -7.09 -29.70
N PRO A 713 -9.59 -6.44 -29.16
CA PRO A 713 -10.80 -6.13 -29.93
C PRO A 713 -10.55 -5.23 -31.15
N PHE A 714 -9.43 -4.52 -31.20
CA PHE A 714 -9.05 -3.68 -32.35
C PHE A 714 -8.35 -4.48 -33.47
N ILE A 715 -8.06 -5.77 -33.27
CA ILE A 715 -7.58 -6.65 -34.33
C ILE A 715 -8.76 -7.03 -35.24
N HIS A 716 -8.56 -6.93 -36.56
CA HIS A 716 -9.59 -7.25 -37.55
C HIS A 716 -10.22 -8.64 -37.29
N GLY A 717 -11.54 -8.69 -37.18
CA GLY A 717 -12.32 -9.92 -36.97
C GLY A 717 -12.35 -10.46 -35.54
N GLN A 718 -11.80 -9.74 -34.54
CA GLN A 718 -11.78 -10.15 -33.11
C GLN A 718 -12.60 -9.25 -32.18
N TRP A 719 -13.62 -8.55 -32.70
CA TRP A 719 -14.44 -7.65 -31.88
C TRP A 719 -15.26 -8.40 -30.82
N SER A 720 -15.08 -8.04 -29.56
CA SER A 720 -15.90 -8.52 -28.45
C SER A 720 -16.22 -7.37 -27.50
N THR A 721 -17.50 -6.97 -27.48
CA THR A 721 -17.98 -5.88 -26.61
C THR A 721 -17.74 -6.17 -25.13
N ALA A 722 -17.90 -7.43 -24.71
CA ALA A 722 -17.66 -7.85 -23.33
C ALA A 722 -16.17 -7.72 -22.94
N TYR A 723 -15.26 -8.07 -23.85
CA TYR A 723 -13.80 -7.91 -23.61
C TYR A 723 -13.40 -6.45 -23.57
N PHE A 724 -13.88 -5.65 -24.52
CA PHE A 724 -13.63 -4.22 -24.54
C PHE A 724 -14.05 -3.54 -23.24
N LEU A 725 -15.28 -3.82 -22.76
CA LEU A 725 -15.78 -3.26 -21.52
C LEU A 725 -15.03 -3.79 -20.29
N SER A 726 -14.57 -5.04 -20.29
CA SER A 726 -13.79 -5.59 -19.17
C SER A 726 -12.41 -4.95 -19.03
N CYS A 727 -11.73 -4.64 -20.13
CA CYS A 727 -10.40 -4.03 -20.10
C CYS A 727 -10.42 -2.50 -19.92
N TYR A 728 -11.37 -1.81 -20.56
CA TYR A 728 -11.44 -0.34 -20.55
C TYR A 728 -12.53 0.23 -19.63
N GLY A 729 -13.44 -0.60 -19.11
CA GLY A 729 -14.51 -0.16 -18.20
C GLY A 729 -13.99 0.61 -17.00
N SER A 730 -12.89 0.15 -16.42
CA SER A 730 -12.21 0.80 -15.29
C SER A 730 -11.75 2.22 -15.59
N LEU A 731 -11.27 2.47 -16.81
CA LEU A 731 -10.87 3.81 -17.26
C LEU A 731 -12.08 4.72 -17.37
N PHE A 732 -13.18 4.24 -17.94
CA PHE A 732 -14.44 4.99 -18.02
C PHE A 732 -15.01 5.30 -16.64
N VAL A 733 -14.99 4.33 -15.71
CA VAL A 733 -15.41 4.54 -14.32
C VAL A 733 -14.53 5.60 -13.63
N CYS A 734 -13.21 5.55 -13.81
CA CYS A 734 -12.29 6.54 -13.26
C CYS A 734 -12.63 7.96 -13.76
N ILE A 735 -12.76 8.12 -15.08
CA ILE A 735 -13.08 9.40 -15.73
C ILE A 735 -14.45 9.90 -15.30
N PHE A 736 -15.46 9.02 -15.27
CA PHE A 736 -16.81 9.35 -14.82
C PHE A 736 -16.82 9.82 -13.37
N CYS A 737 -16.20 9.06 -12.46
CA CYS A 737 -16.09 9.44 -11.05
C CYS A 737 -15.36 10.78 -10.87
N TYR A 738 -14.30 11.02 -11.65
CA TYR A 738 -13.57 12.28 -11.63
C TYR A 738 -14.45 13.46 -12.06
N ILE A 739 -15.10 13.36 -13.23
CA ILE A 739 -15.94 14.43 -13.78
C ILE A 739 -17.13 14.71 -12.87
N VAL A 740 -17.84 13.68 -12.45
CA VAL A 740 -19.02 13.79 -11.58
C VAL A 740 -18.66 14.48 -10.27
N TYR A 741 -17.63 13.99 -9.58
CA TYR A 741 -17.22 14.60 -8.31
C TYR A 741 -16.75 16.05 -8.50
N LYS A 742 -16.03 16.34 -9.59
CA LYS A 742 -15.57 17.69 -9.91
C LYS A 742 -16.72 18.65 -10.19
N ILE A 743 -17.78 18.21 -10.88
CA ILE A 743 -18.98 19.03 -11.14
C ILE A 743 -19.74 19.31 -9.84
N PHE A 744 -19.98 18.29 -9.01
CA PHE A 744 -20.76 18.44 -7.78
C PHE A 744 -20.03 19.20 -6.66
N ARG A 745 -18.73 18.94 -6.47
CA ARG A 745 -17.93 19.53 -5.39
C ARG A 745 -17.09 20.73 -5.83
N ARG A 746 -17.05 21.05 -7.14
CA ARG A 746 -16.30 22.18 -7.73
C ARG A 746 -14.86 22.26 -7.21
N THR A 747 -14.18 21.12 -7.17
CA THR A 747 -12.81 21.03 -6.65
C THR A 747 -11.79 21.61 -7.64
N ARG A 748 -10.63 22.04 -7.12
CA ARG A 748 -9.54 22.62 -7.92
C ARG A 748 -8.26 21.87 -7.61
N VAL A 749 -7.45 21.65 -8.66
CA VAL A 749 -6.10 21.11 -8.53
C VAL A 749 -5.28 22.06 -7.68
N HIS A 750 -4.67 21.54 -6.61
CA HIS A 750 -3.84 22.35 -5.72
C HIS A 750 -2.62 22.87 -6.47
N ARG A 751 -2.14 24.07 -6.15
CA ARG A 751 -0.84 24.53 -6.67
C ARG A 751 0.29 23.90 -5.87
N LEU A 752 1.47 23.74 -6.47
CA LEU A 752 2.61 23.06 -5.84
C LEU A 752 3.09 23.77 -4.55
N ASP A 753 3.00 25.09 -4.51
CA ASP A 753 3.34 25.94 -3.35
C ASP A 753 2.37 25.81 -2.18
N GLN A 754 1.13 25.44 -2.48
CA GLN A 754 0.02 25.32 -1.52
C GLN A 754 -0.18 23.89 -1.02
N LEU A 755 0.68 22.95 -1.39
CA LEU A 755 0.58 21.57 -0.93
C LEU A 755 0.83 21.52 0.57
N ASP A 756 -0.13 20.93 1.28
CA ASP A 756 0.03 20.65 2.70
C ASP A 756 1.04 19.51 2.86
N LEU A 757 2.18 19.77 3.48
CA LEU A 757 3.23 18.77 3.80
C LEU A 757 3.39 18.56 5.32
N ASP A 758 2.64 19.30 6.13
CA ASP A 758 2.81 19.37 7.58
C ASP A 758 1.76 18.61 8.37
N SER A 759 0.48 18.66 7.95
CA SER A 759 -0.59 17.98 8.67
C SER A 759 -0.39 16.47 8.66
N GLY A 760 -0.56 15.80 9.80
CA GLY A 760 -0.27 14.38 9.99
C GLY A 760 1.22 14.07 10.21
N ARG A 761 2.15 14.92 9.74
CA ARG A 761 3.59 14.75 9.95
C ARG A 761 3.96 15.18 11.37
N ARG A 762 3.57 16.41 11.75
CA ARG A 762 3.93 17.04 13.04
C ARG A 762 3.40 16.26 14.24
N GLU A 763 2.23 15.64 14.11
CA GLU A 763 1.62 14.81 15.15
C GLU A 763 2.42 13.53 15.37
N ILE A 764 2.95 12.95 14.29
CA ILE A 764 3.78 11.74 14.34
C ILE A 764 5.19 12.06 14.82
N ASP A 765 5.72 13.24 14.51
CA ASP A 765 6.99 13.73 15.07
C ASP A 765 6.94 13.90 16.59
N ARG A 766 5.76 14.18 17.16
CA ARG A 766 5.57 14.32 18.61
C ARG A 766 5.50 12.98 19.36
N ILE A 767 5.21 11.89 18.65
CA ILE A 767 5.11 10.56 19.26
C ILE A 767 6.52 10.02 19.47
N ILE A 768 6.91 9.87 20.74
CA ILE A 768 8.09 9.09 21.10
C ILE A 768 7.70 7.62 20.95
N TRP A 769 8.22 6.98 19.92
CA TRP A 769 8.05 5.55 19.74
C TRP A 769 8.86 4.83 20.80
N GLU A 770 8.19 4.05 21.65
CA GLU A 770 8.87 2.99 22.41
C GLU A 770 9.28 1.94 21.37
N ASP A 771 10.48 2.10 20.81
CA ASP A 771 11.06 1.05 20.01
C ASP A 771 11.21 -0.19 20.90
N ASP A 772 10.72 -1.34 20.42
CA ASP A 772 10.98 -2.65 21.03
C ASP A 772 12.50 -2.91 20.93
N THR A 773 13.29 -2.26 21.80
CA THR A 773 14.76 -2.25 21.82
C THR A 773 15.37 -3.59 22.26
N HIS A 774 14.55 -4.61 22.46
CA HIS A 774 14.99 -5.98 22.68
C HIS A 774 15.23 -6.73 21.36
N TYR A 775 16.20 -6.31 20.57
CA TYR A 775 16.77 -7.15 19.49
C TYR A 775 18.30 -7.00 19.45
N ALA A 776 18.96 -7.51 20.48
CA ALA A 776 20.40 -7.70 20.48
C ALA A 776 20.77 -8.85 19.53
N SER A 777 21.60 -8.53 18.55
CA SER A 777 22.05 -9.39 17.47
C SER A 777 22.77 -10.64 17.96
N ASN A 778 22.21 -11.81 17.67
CA ASN A 778 22.88 -13.10 17.81
C ASN A 778 23.04 -13.77 16.44
N PHE A 779 24.09 -14.58 16.26
CA PHE A 779 24.38 -15.31 15.01
C PHE A 779 23.20 -16.20 14.54
N ARG A 780 22.43 -16.73 15.49
CA ARG A 780 21.15 -17.43 15.27
C ARG A 780 20.09 -16.54 14.59
N GLU A 781 20.13 -15.24 14.87
CA GLU A 781 19.27 -14.24 14.27
C GLU A 781 19.76 -13.81 12.88
N MET A 782 21.04 -13.98 12.52
CA MET A 782 21.52 -13.77 11.14
C MET A 782 21.04 -14.89 10.22
N ILE A 783 21.03 -16.13 10.72
CA ILE A 783 20.40 -17.27 10.06
C ILE A 783 18.88 -17.11 10.06
N SER A 784 18.28 -16.66 11.17
CA SER A 784 16.86 -16.30 11.21
C SER A 784 16.53 -15.13 10.30
N LYS A 785 17.44 -14.18 10.06
CA LYS A 785 17.29 -13.05 9.14
C LYS A 785 17.48 -13.50 7.71
N GLY A 786 18.39 -14.42 7.41
CA GLY A 786 18.46 -15.08 6.11
C GLY A 786 17.16 -15.85 5.81
N ILE A 787 16.65 -16.54 6.82
CA ILE A 787 15.37 -17.26 6.77
C ILE A 787 14.18 -16.28 6.75
N SER A 788 14.18 -15.16 7.49
CA SER A 788 13.12 -14.13 7.54
C SER A 788 13.29 -12.99 6.51
N LEU A 789 14.25 -13.15 5.61
CA LEU A 789 14.43 -12.32 4.43
C LEU A 789 14.06 -13.14 3.19
N LEU A 790 14.16 -14.48 3.30
CA LEU A 790 13.47 -15.44 2.45
C LEU A 790 12.00 -15.65 2.87
N ILE A 791 11.64 -15.44 4.15
CA ILE A 791 10.30 -15.50 4.76
C ILE A 791 9.76 -14.13 5.14
#